data_AF-A0A0P5G1P6-F1
#
_entry.id   AF-A0A0P5G1P6-F1
#
_cell.length_a   1.000
_cell.length_b   1.000
_cell.length_c   1.000
_cell.angle_alpha   90.00
_cell.angle_beta   90.00
_cell.angle_gamma   90.00
#
_symmetry.space_group_name_H-M   'P 1'
#
loop_
_entity.id
_entity.type
_entity.pdbx_description
1 polymer ?
#
loop_
_entity_poly.entity_id
_entity_poly.type
_entity_poly.pdbx_seq_one_letter_code
_entity_poly.pdbx_strand_id
1 'polypeptide(L)'
;MGMKMGVENSDRFVTSHRMGETNNNATGSAVHGVIVRNAIKTYGVGSNRYAVLNELNMTVKKGTIYGLLGASGCGKTTLLSCLVGRRSLNSGELLVLGHEPGSLNSGIPGPKVGYMPQELALYGNFTIKETLFFFGGIYKLKATFINSQCEFLSKLLDLPPCDRYVKTLSGGQQRRVSFAVALFHEPELLILDEPTVGVDPLLSHSIWNHLVRQSAEHGRTVIVTTHYIEEARQAHTIGMMRSGRLLVQDSPENLLNNYRALSLEDVFLKVCIKDDGKNPLDRETATNANDSNPVAAPIQNSTRRNSNLARNINQIDTSETEHPSSGKSPCFKIPQMSAHRIGALIRKNYILSFRNIGIFLFTYFLPALQASLFNVTLGHEPTGLRMAIVNDELDVNQGRVCNYTMDCEYSMLSCRYLRYIKDNIIQVQYANVSDALEAGRKGQVWGVVHFSWNFSKEFEMRELNGDAADLANVIGSQIGINMDSSNQQIGVFIEKWLLDAFGDFVRDFRRACGNVPEAGLLPVAFLDPIYGQKSTPFTEFMAPGLIISIVYNMAVALTAGVFITERKQGLLDRSLVAGVKMPEILLSYLINQFTVLVGQTALVFVVMLLVFNIPCQGNLAVAVLITLLQGLVGISFGLLISTGCDNEMGALSLSQASFLPLLVISGICWPIEGMPLYLRKVAYVMPLTYAIESVRCIFSRGWGVEKSNVYAGILVSFAWIFAFLALCLIVARIRKFAS
;
A
#
# COMPACT_ATOMS: atom_id res chain seq x y z
N MET A 1 20.25 -71.81 12.82
CA MET A 1 18.99 -71.85 12.03
C MET A 1 18.97 -70.59 11.18
N GLY A 2 19.30 -70.53 9.88
CA GLY A 2 19.29 -71.54 8.84
C GLY A 2 18.05 -71.39 7.95
N MET A 3 18.02 -70.42 7.02
CA MET A 3 17.40 -70.59 5.69
C MET A 3 17.68 -69.41 4.74
N LYS A 4 17.89 -69.76 3.46
CA LYS A 4 18.18 -68.95 2.28
C LYS A 4 16.89 -68.48 1.56
N MET A 5 17.10 -67.56 0.60
CA MET A 5 16.31 -67.19 -0.60
C MET A 5 15.28 -66.06 -0.39
N GLY A 6 15.07 -65.12 -1.31
CA GLY A 6 15.50 -65.06 -2.71
C GLY A 6 15.60 -63.63 -3.26
N VAL A 7 16.26 -63.54 -4.41
CA VAL A 7 16.38 -62.38 -5.28
C VAL A 7 15.11 -62.33 -6.14
N GLU A 8 14.41 -61.20 -6.16
CA GLU A 8 13.34 -60.94 -7.12
C GLU A 8 13.50 -59.53 -7.72
N ASN A 9 13.85 -59.52 -9.01
CA ASN A 9 13.67 -58.40 -9.92
C ASN A 9 12.17 -58.14 -10.11
N SER A 10 11.75 -56.88 -10.09
CA SER A 10 10.48 -56.47 -10.72
C SER A 10 10.60 -55.08 -11.37
N ASP A 11 10.84 -55.14 -12.68
CA ASP A 11 10.13 -54.46 -13.76
C ASP A 11 9.83 -52.95 -13.72
N ARG A 12 10.59 -52.27 -14.60
CA ARG A 12 10.17 -51.30 -15.62
C ARG A 12 8.66 -50.98 -15.68
N PHE A 13 8.29 -49.80 -15.22
CA PHE A 13 7.09 -49.11 -15.69
C PHE A 13 7.44 -48.19 -16.87
N VAL A 14 7.42 -48.78 -18.07
CA VAL A 14 7.29 -48.07 -19.35
C VAL A 14 5.80 -47.97 -19.63
N THR A 15 5.21 -46.79 -19.47
CA THR A 15 3.84 -46.54 -19.95
C THR A 15 3.87 -46.32 -21.47
N SER A 16 3.54 -47.39 -22.19
CA SER A 16 3.23 -47.40 -23.62
C SER A 16 1.95 -46.62 -23.91
N HIS A 17 2.03 -45.54 -24.68
CA HIS A 17 0.88 -45.02 -25.41
C HIS A 17 0.74 -45.81 -26.71
N ARG A 18 -0.32 -46.64 -26.78
CA ARG A 18 -0.75 -47.36 -27.98
C ARG A 18 -1.10 -46.37 -29.09
N MET A 19 -0.45 -46.51 -30.24
CA MET A 19 -0.93 -46.01 -31.53
C MET A 19 -2.22 -46.76 -31.88
N GLY A 20 -3.33 -46.02 -31.93
CA GLY A 20 -4.48 -46.41 -32.73
C GLY A 20 -4.31 -45.79 -34.12
N GLU A 21 -4.10 -46.63 -35.13
CA GLU A 21 -4.21 -46.23 -36.52
C GLU A 21 -5.67 -45.88 -36.82
N THR A 22 -5.95 -44.58 -36.95
CA THR A 22 -7.11 -44.10 -37.71
C THR A 22 -6.57 -43.37 -38.93
N ASN A 23 -6.76 -44.00 -40.08
CA ASN A 23 -6.58 -43.40 -41.40
C ASN A 23 -7.29 -42.05 -41.48
N ASN A 24 -6.53 -40.98 -41.66
CA ASN A 24 -7.04 -39.72 -42.19
C ASN A 24 -6.00 -39.15 -43.16
N ASN A 25 -6.21 -39.44 -44.44
CA ASN A 25 -5.69 -38.66 -45.54
C ASN A 25 -6.34 -37.27 -45.49
N ALA A 26 -5.69 -36.33 -44.80
CA ALA A 26 -5.94 -34.90 -44.93
C ALA A 26 -4.59 -34.22 -45.11
N THR A 27 -4.43 -33.56 -46.26
CA THR A 27 -3.29 -32.73 -46.67
C THR A 27 -2.71 -31.91 -45.51
N GLY A 28 -1.39 -32.05 -45.28
CA GLY A 28 -0.68 -31.50 -44.12
C GLY A 28 -0.82 -29.99 -43.96
N SER A 29 -1.65 -29.56 -43.00
CA SER A 29 -1.62 -28.20 -42.46
C SER A 29 -0.39 -28.09 -41.55
N ALA A 30 0.56 -27.24 -41.91
CA ALA A 30 1.75 -27.00 -41.11
C ALA A 30 1.35 -26.51 -39.72
N VAL A 31 1.67 -27.27 -38.66
CA VAL A 31 1.35 -26.89 -37.28
C VAL A 31 2.24 -25.72 -36.88
N HIS A 32 1.68 -24.52 -36.87
CA HIS A 32 2.38 -23.31 -36.47
C HIS A 32 2.39 -23.15 -34.95
N GLY A 33 3.53 -22.70 -34.40
CA GLY A 33 3.68 -22.38 -32.98
C GLY A 33 3.13 -21.00 -32.63
N VAL A 34 3.34 -20.02 -33.51
CA VAL A 34 2.80 -18.66 -33.38
C VAL A 34 2.33 -18.16 -34.75
N ILE A 35 1.15 -17.55 -34.81
CA ILE A 35 0.64 -16.86 -36.00
C ILE A 35 0.18 -15.47 -35.56
N VAL A 36 0.66 -14.46 -36.26
CA VAL A 36 0.24 -13.07 -36.11
C VAL A 36 -0.15 -12.57 -37.49
N ARG A 37 -1.38 -12.05 -37.63
CA ARG A 37 -1.90 -11.52 -38.91
C ARG A 37 -2.46 -10.12 -38.73
N ASN A 38 -2.01 -9.20 -39.58
CA ASN A 38 -2.45 -7.81 -39.64
C ASN A 38 -2.52 -7.14 -38.26
N ALA A 39 -1.52 -7.42 -37.40
CA ALA A 39 -1.55 -6.96 -36.02
C ALA A 39 -1.26 -5.47 -35.93
N ILE A 40 -2.19 -4.75 -35.31
CA ILE A 40 -2.08 -3.30 -35.04
C ILE A 40 -2.16 -3.08 -33.53
N LYS A 41 -1.21 -2.29 -33.01
CA LYS A 41 -1.20 -1.86 -31.61
C LYS A 41 -0.84 -0.37 -31.55
N THR A 42 -1.70 0.40 -30.91
CA THR A 42 -1.52 1.85 -30.71
C THR A 42 -1.50 2.18 -29.22
N TYR A 43 -0.67 3.13 -28.80
CA TYR A 43 -0.69 3.73 -27.47
C TYR A 43 -1.06 5.21 -27.53
N GLY A 44 -1.57 5.74 -26.41
CA GLY A 44 -1.99 7.14 -26.29
C GLY A 44 -3.50 7.34 -26.49
N VAL A 45 -3.97 8.54 -26.12
CA VAL A 45 -5.39 8.92 -26.11
C VAL A 45 -5.59 10.13 -27.02
N GLY A 46 -6.74 10.17 -27.72
CA GLY A 46 -7.10 11.30 -28.59
C GLY A 46 -6.16 11.46 -29.78
N SER A 47 -5.67 12.68 -30.00
CA SER A 47 -4.78 13.04 -31.11
C SER A 47 -3.34 12.50 -30.97
N ASN A 48 -2.91 12.13 -29.76
CA ASN A 48 -1.57 11.58 -29.50
C ASN A 48 -1.54 10.04 -29.59
N ARG A 49 -2.22 9.44 -30.58
CA ARG A 49 -2.14 8.00 -30.82
C ARG A 49 -0.92 7.66 -31.65
N TYR A 50 -0.04 6.83 -31.10
CA TYR A 50 1.14 6.32 -31.79
C TYR A 50 1.02 4.83 -32.06
N ALA A 51 1.11 4.42 -33.33
CA ALA A 51 1.12 3.02 -33.72
C ALA A 51 2.50 2.41 -33.46
N VAL A 52 2.56 1.46 -32.52
CA VAL A 52 3.79 0.72 -32.20
C VAL A 52 3.90 -0.56 -33.02
N LEU A 53 2.77 -1.19 -33.37
CA LEU A 53 2.70 -2.27 -34.35
C LEU A 53 1.77 -1.85 -35.47
N ASN A 54 2.21 -2.02 -36.72
CA ASN A 54 1.48 -1.59 -37.90
C ASN A 54 1.40 -2.75 -38.91
N GLU A 55 0.19 -3.32 -39.05
CA GLU A 55 -0.11 -4.43 -39.97
C GLU A 55 0.94 -5.56 -39.93
N LEU A 56 1.40 -5.92 -38.75
CA LEU A 56 2.48 -6.89 -38.59
C LEU A 56 1.97 -8.30 -38.86
N ASN A 57 2.66 -9.00 -39.78
CA ASN A 57 2.44 -10.40 -40.09
C ASN A 57 3.68 -11.19 -39.68
N MET A 58 3.51 -12.22 -38.85
CA MET A 58 4.61 -13.06 -38.35
C MET A 58 4.13 -14.49 -38.19
N THR A 59 4.91 -15.45 -38.70
CA THR A 59 4.57 -16.88 -38.58
C THR A 59 5.76 -17.67 -38.06
N VAL A 60 5.62 -18.35 -36.93
CA VAL A 60 6.64 -19.21 -36.34
C VAL A 60 6.20 -20.66 -36.45
N LYS A 61 7.03 -21.51 -37.07
CA LYS A 61 6.77 -22.95 -37.16
C LYS A 61 7.00 -23.60 -35.80
N LYS A 62 6.16 -24.57 -35.43
CA LYS A 62 6.36 -25.32 -34.17
C LYS A 62 7.68 -26.08 -34.23
N GLY A 63 8.40 -26.14 -33.10
CA GLY A 63 9.67 -26.87 -32.99
C GLY A 63 10.84 -26.19 -33.70
N THR A 64 10.76 -24.88 -33.94
CA THR A 64 11.84 -24.09 -34.55
C THR A 64 12.26 -22.94 -33.65
N ILE A 65 13.49 -22.44 -33.88
CA ILE A 65 14.00 -21.23 -33.26
C ILE A 65 13.79 -20.05 -34.19
N TYR A 66 13.14 -19.01 -33.67
CA TYR A 66 12.87 -17.76 -34.35
C TYR A 66 13.67 -16.60 -33.73
N GLY A 67 14.55 -16.00 -34.51
CA GLY A 67 15.29 -14.79 -34.13
C GLY A 67 14.51 -13.54 -34.53
N LEU A 68 14.03 -12.76 -33.55
CA LEU A 68 13.38 -11.47 -33.80
C LEU A 68 14.37 -10.33 -33.59
N LEU A 69 14.82 -9.74 -34.70
CA LEU A 69 15.81 -8.68 -34.76
C LEU A 69 15.16 -7.33 -35.04
N GLY A 70 15.75 -6.25 -34.52
CA GLY A 70 15.29 -4.90 -34.83
C GLY A 70 15.90 -3.84 -33.93
N ALA A 71 15.82 -2.58 -34.35
CA ALA A 71 16.31 -1.44 -33.57
C ALA A 71 15.56 -1.29 -32.23
N SER A 72 16.16 -0.55 -31.29
CA SER A 72 15.48 -0.16 -30.05
C SER A 72 14.23 0.66 -30.37
N GLY A 73 13.12 0.40 -29.65
CA GLY A 73 11.86 1.10 -29.86
C GLY A 73 11.03 0.64 -31.07
N CYS A 74 11.47 -0.34 -31.87
CA CYS A 74 10.69 -0.77 -33.04
C CYS A 74 9.40 -1.55 -32.73
N GLY A 75 9.20 -1.97 -31.47
CA GLY A 75 7.98 -2.67 -31.00
C GLY A 75 8.16 -4.12 -30.55
N LYS A 76 9.39 -4.68 -30.54
CA LYS A 76 9.68 -6.09 -30.16
C LYS A 76 9.05 -6.48 -28.82
N THR A 77 9.38 -5.76 -27.75
CA THR A 77 8.87 -6.03 -26.40
C THR A 77 7.34 -5.90 -26.32
N THR A 78 6.74 -5.01 -27.12
CA THR A 78 5.28 -4.91 -27.23
C THR A 78 4.69 -6.16 -27.90
N LEU A 79 5.29 -6.64 -28.98
CA LEU A 79 4.87 -7.87 -29.65
C LEU A 79 4.99 -9.08 -28.69
N LEU A 80 6.13 -9.23 -28.00
CA LEU A 80 6.33 -10.29 -27.02
C LEU A 80 5.27 -10.23 -25.90
N SER A 81 4.95 -9.04 -25.40
CA SER A 81 3.90 -8.82 -24.40
C SER A 81 2.51 -9.25 -24.87
N CYS A 82 2.22 -9.12 -26.17
CA CYS A 82 0.99 -9.64 -26.77
C CYS A 82 1.01 -11.16 -26.86
N LEU A 83 2.14 -11.76 -27.24
CA LEU A 83 2.30 -13.23 -27.34
C LEU A 83 2.09 -13.93 -25.99
N VAL A 84 2.58 -13.35 -24.89
CA VAL A 84 2.37 -13.89 -23.54
C VAL A 84 1.00 -13.54 -22.94
N GLY A 85 0.13 -12.85 -23.68
CA GLY A 85 -1.22 -12.47 -23.22
C GLY A 85 -1.24 -11.39 -22.14
N ARG A 86 -0.17 -10.60 -22.00
CA ARG A 86 -0.14 -9.45 -21.08
C ARG A 86 -0.82 -8.22 -21.66
N ARG A 87 -0.75 -8.04 -22.98
CA ARG A 87 -1.43 -6.97 -23.73
C ARG A 87 -2.30 -7.57 -24.84
N SER A 88 -3.42 -6.92 -25.17
CA SER A 88 -4.23 -7.26 -26.33
C SER A 88 -3.88 -6.35 -27.51
N LEU A 89 -4.03 -6.87 -28.72
CA LEU A 89 -3.97 -6.07 -29.95
C LEU A 89 -5.19 -5.14 -30.06
N ASN A 90 -5.06 -4.06 -30.83
CA ASN A 90 -6.19 -3.21 -31.19
C ASN A 90 -6.95 -3.77 -32.40
N SER A 91 -6.24 -4.40 -33.33
CA SER A 91 -6.78 -5.09 -34.51
C SER A 91 -5.83 -6.20 -34.95
N GLY A 92 -6.35 -7.17 -35.71
CA GLY A 92 -5.61 -8.33 -36.21
C GLY A 92 -5.87 -9.60 -35.41
N GLU A 93 -5.27 -10.70 -35.86
CA GLU A 93 -5.38 -12.04 -35.27
C GLU A 93 -4.03 -12.44 -34.66
N LEU A 94 -4.05 -13.02 -33.46
CA LEU A 94 -2.86 -13.51 -32.78
C LEU A 94 -3.15 -14.85 -32.11
N LEU A 95 -2.53 -15.91 -32.63
CA LEU A 95 -2.65 -17.29 -32.16
C LEU A 95 -1.30 -17.78 -31.68
N VAL A 96 -1.29 -18.38 -30.49
CA VAL A 96 -0.12 -19.00 -29.87
C VAL A 96 -0.50 -20.43 -29.49
N LEU A 97 0.26 -21.41 -29.99
CA LEU A 97 -0.03 -22.85 -29.87
C LEU A 97 -1.49 -23.18 -30.28
N GLY A 98 -2.00 -22.51 -31.32
CA GLY A 98 -3.34 -22.71 -31.86
C GLY A 98 -4.47 -21.97 -31.15
N HIS A 99 -4.18 -21.16 -30.13
CA HIS A 99 -5.19 -20.44 -29.36
C HIS A 99 -4.84 -18.97 -29.16
N GLU A 100 -5.84 -18.10 -29.03
CA GLU A 100 -5.60 -16.71 -28.66
C GLU A 100 -5.08 -16.62 -27.21
N PRO A 101 -3.97 -15.90 -26.94
CA PRO A 101 -3.52 -15.64 -25.58
C PRO A 101 -4.59 -14.96 -24.73
N GLY A 102 -4.72 -15.42 -23.49
CA GLY A 102 -5.79 -15.00 -22.56
C GLY A 102 -7.12 -15.75 -22.73
N SER A 103 -7.30 -16.57 -23.77
CA SER A 103 -8.46 -17.46 -23.89
C SER A 103 -8.40 -18.62 -22.87
N LEU A 104 -9.57 -19.18 -22.51
CA LEU A 104 -9.67 -20.25 -21.50
C LEU A 104 -8.82 -21.49 -21.80
N ASN A 105 -8.61 -21.80 -23.09
CA ASN A 105 -7.94 -23.02 -23.53
C ASN A 105 -6.49 -22.80 -23.97
N SER A 106 -5.99 -21.55 -24.00
CA SER A 106 -4.63 -21.27 -24.48
C SER A 106 -3.55 -21.86 -23.58
N GLY A 107 -3.78 -21.88 -22.27
CA GLY A 107 -2.74 -22.15 -21.27
C GLY A 107 -1.68 -21.04 -21.20
N ILE A 108 -1.95 -19.87 -21.80
CA ILE A 108 -1.07 -18.70 -21.89
C ILE A 108 -1.91 -17.45 -21.59
N PRO A 109 -1.61 -16.69 -20.52
CA PRO A 109 -0.57 -16.93 -19.52
C PRO A 109 -0.71 -18.26 -18.76
N GLY A 110 0.42 -18.90 -18.43
CA GLY A 110 0.42 -20.21 -17.77
C GLY A 110 1.67 -21.06 -18.04
N PRO A 111 1.64 -22.34 -17.65
CA PRO A 111 2.83 -23.22 -17.67
C PRO A 111 3.30 -23.59 -19.08
N LYS A 112 2.50 -23.37 -20.13
CA LYS A 112 2.91 -23.70 -21.52
C LYS A 112 3.97 -22.76 -22.08
N VAL A 113 4.14 -21.57 -21.49
CA VAL A 113 5.10 -20.57 -21.94
C VAL A 113 6.18 -20.35 -20.88
N GLY A 114 7.44 -20.28 -21.30
CA GLY A 114 8.53 -19.72 -20.51
C GLY A 114 8.85 -18.34 -21.03
N TYR A 115 8.85 -17.34 -20.15
CA TYR A 115 9.13 -15.96 -20.53
C TYR A 115 10.26 -15.39 -19.70
N MET A 116 11.28 -14.90 -20.40
CA MET A 116 12.35 -14.09 -19.82
C MET A 116 12.16 -12.64 -20.31
N PRO A 117 11.75 -11.71 -19.42
CA PRO A 117 11.67 -10.30 -19.75
C PRO A 117 13.04 -9.65 -19.88
N GLN A 118 13.08 -8.48 -20.53
CA GLN A 118 14.29 -7.66 -20.64
C GLN A 118 14.78 -7.21 -19.25
N GLU A 119 13.87 -6.77 -18.38
CA GLU A 119 14.18 -6.54 -16.97
C GLU A 119 14.42 -7.88 -16.25
N LEU A 120 15.31 -7.90 -15.24
CA LEU A 120 15.66 -9.15 -14.56
C LEU A 120 14.47 -9.80 -13.86
N ALA A 121 13.56 -9.01 -13.29
CA ALA A 121 12.35 -9.46 -12.60
C ALA A 121 12.60 -10.64 -11.63
N LEU A 122 13.54 -10.47 -10.70
CA LEU A 122 13.89 -11.44 -9.65
C LEU A 122 13.80 -10.80 -8.25
N TYR A 123 13.40 -11.59 -7.26
CA TYR A 123 13.34 -11.14 -5.86
C TYR A 123 14.76 -11.11 -5.27
N GLY A 124 15.31 -9.92 -5.04
CA GLY A 124 16.69 -9.76 -4.55
C GLY A 124 16.99 -10.45 -3.20
N ASN A 125 15.99 -10.53 -2.31
CA ASN A 125 16.13 -11.16 -1.00
C ASN A 125 15.90 -12.68 -1.01
N PHE A 126 15.65 -13.29 -2.17
CA PHE A 126 15.59 -14.74 -2.31
C PHE A 126 16.95 -15.32 -2.66
N THR A 127 17.15 -16.58 -2.31
CA THR A 127 18.20 -17.40 -2.91
C THR A 127 17.76 -17.90 -4.30
N ILE A 128 18.71 -18.37 -5.11
CA ILE A 128 18.41 -18.97 -6.42
C ILE A 128 17.46 -20.16 -6.23
N LYS A 129 17.73 -21.00 -5.23
CA LYS A 129 16.88 -22.14 -4.85
C LYS A 129 15.48 -21.69 -4.47
N GLU A 130 15.33 -20.71 -3.57
CA GLU A 130 14.01 -20.18 -3.16
C GLU A 130 13.21 -19.62 -4.35
N THR A 131 13.89 -18.99 -5.30
CA THR A 131 13.27 -18.50 -6.54
C THR A 131 12.69 -19.65 -7.37
N LEU A 132 13.46 -20.73 -7.59
CA LEU A 132 12.98 -21.91 -8.31
C LEU A 132 11.85 -22.63 -7.56
N PHE A 133 11.93 -22.71 -6.23
CA PHE A 133 10.85 -23.27 -5.41
C PHE A 133 9.56 -22.44 -5.49
N PHE A 134 9.66 -21.11 -5.56
CA PHE A 134 8.51 -20.22 -5.73
C PHE A 134 7.80 -20.45 -7.07
N PHE A 135 8.54 -20.40 -8.19
CA PHE A 135 7.96 -20.65 -9.51
C PHE A 135 7.52 -22.11 -9.69
N GLY A 136 8.25 -23.08 -9.15
CA GLY A 136 7.81 -24.47 -9.10
C GLY A 136 6.52 -24.66 -8.32
N GLY A 137 6.32 -23.88 -7.25
CA GLY A 137 5.03 -23.76 -6.55
C GLY A 137 3.92 -23.19 -7.43
N ILE A 138 4.18 -22.19 -8.27
CA ILE A 138 3.15 -21.67 -9.19
C ILE A 138 2.75 -22.74 -10.22
N TYR A 139 3.73 -23.50 -10.73
CA TYR A 139 3.56 -24.53 -11.76
C TYR A 139 3.18 -25.92 -11.21
N LYS A 140 3.05 -26.10 -9.90
CA LYS A 140 2.72 -27.38 -9.23
C LYS A 140 3.75 -28.49 -9.47
N LEU A 141 5.04 -28.14 -9.49
CA LEU A 141 6.14 -29.10 -9.66
C LEU A 141 6.51 -29.77 -8.34
N LYS A 142 6.94 -31.04 -8.41
CA LYS A 142 7.41 -31.81 -7.24
C LYS A 142 8.79 -31.33 -6.82
N ALA A 143 9.04 -31.21 -5.51
CA ALA A 143 10.32 -30.74 -4.97
C ALA A 143 11.55 -31.51 -5.49
N THR A 144 11.42 -32.82 -5.75
CA THR A 144 12.48 -33.65 -6.34
C THR A 144 12.88 -33.16 -7.73
N PHE A 145 11.88 -32.85 -8.58
CA PHE A 145 12.11 -32.26 -9.91
C PHE A 145 12.73 -30.87 -9.82
N ILE A 146 12.29 -30.05 -8.85
CA ILE A 146 12.87 -28.71 -8.63
C ILE A 146 14.37 -28.80 -8.34
N ASN A 147 14.78 -29.73 -7.47
CA ASN A 147 16.19 -29.91 -7.11
C ASN A 147 17.02 -30.43 -8.30
N SER A 148 16.53 -31.43 -9.03
CA SER A 148 17.23 -31.96 -10.21
C SER A 148 17.41 -30.89 -11.29
N GLN A 149 16.40 -30.04 -11.48
CA GLN A 149 16.49 -28.91 -12.40
C GLN A 149 17.43 -27.80 -11.90
N CYS A 150 17.55 -27.53 -10.58
CA CYS A 150 18.58 -26.59 -10.06
C CYS A 150 19.98 -27.07 -10.46
N GLU A 151 20.27 -28.37 -10.26
CA GLU A 151 21.57 -28.95 -10.60
C GLU A 151 21.85 -28.91 -12.11
N PHE A 152 20.87 -29.26 -12.93
CA PHE A 152 20.98 -29.21 -14.38
C PHE A 152 21.23 -27.78 -14.87
N LEU A 153 20.38 -26.82 -14.47
CA LEU A 153 20.49 -25.42 -14.89
C LEU A 153 21.73 -24.75 -14.34
N SER A 154 22.19 -25.14 -13.14
CA SER A 154 23.43 -24.63 -12.57
C SER A 154 24.65 -25.03 -13.40
N LYS A 155 24.68 -26.25 -13.95
CA LYS A 155 25.76 -26.70 -14.85
C LYS A 155 25.64 -26.06 -16.23
N LEU A 156 24.43 -25.98 -16.78
CA LEU A 156 24.17 -25.44 -18.12
C LEU A 156 24.51 -23.95 -18.22
N LEU A 157 24.09 -23.17 -17.21
CA LEU A 157 24.18 -21.69 -17.22
C LEU A 157 25.30 -21.16 -16.34
N ASP A 158 26.20 -22.02 -15.85
CA ASP A 158 27.28 -21.65 -14.92
C ASP A 158 26.74 -20.74 -13.78
N LEU A 159 25.72 -21.24 -13.08
CA LEU A 159 25.11 -20.49 -11.98
C LEU A 159 26.00 -20.60 -10.73
N PRO A 160 26.08 -19.53 -9.92
CA PRO A 160 26.70 -19.61 -8.61
C PRO A 160 25.87 -20.55 -7.70
N PRO A 161 26.41 -20.94 -6.52
CA PRO A 161 25.74 -21.88 -5.63
C PRO A 161 24.26 -21.54 -5.39
N CYS A 162 23.36 -22.52 -5.51
CA CYS A 162 21.91 -22.31 -5.47
C CYS A 162 21.43 -21.61 -4.15
N ASP A 163 22.21 -21.66 -3.06
CA ASP A 163 21.89 -21.02 -1.77
C ASP A 163 22.30 -19.54 -1.67
N ARG A 164 22.95 -18.99 -2.70
CA ARG A 164 23.37 -17.58 -2.72
C ARG A 164 22.17 -16.66 -3.00
N TYR A 165 22.13 -15.51 -2.32
CA TYR A 165 21.08 -14.49 -2.53
C TYR A 165 21.22 -13.77 -3.87
N VAL A 166 20.10 -13.55 -4.55
CA VAL A 166 20.03 -12.86 -5.85
C VAL A 166 20.65 -11.47 -5.79
N LYS A 167 20.41 -10.69 -4.72
CA LYS A 167 20.99 -9.33 -4.59
C LYS A 167 22.52 -9.28 -4.51
N THR A 168 23.18 -10.41 -4.21
CA THR A 168 24.66 -10.49 -4.11
C THR A 168 25.33 -10.96 -5.41
N LEU A 169 24.52 -11.20 -6.44
CA LEU A 169 24.97 -11.66 -7.75
C LEU A 169 25.30 -10.47 -8.65
N SER A 170 26.23 -10.65 -9.58
CA SER A 170 26.47 -9.65 -10.64
C SER A 170 25.26 -9.57 -11.60
N GLY A 171 25.11 -8.48 -12.34
CA GLY A 171 23.99 -8.34 -13.30
C GLY A 171 23.93 -9.48 -14.32
N GLY A 172 25.09 -9.93 -14.83
CA GLY A 172 25.18 -11.10 -15.70
C GLY A 172 24.69 -12.38 -15.02
N GLN A 173 25.11 -12.65 -13.77
CA GLN A 173 24.64 -13.80 -13.00
C GLN A 173 23.13 -13.74 -12.74
N GLN A 174 22.58 -12.56 -12.40
CA GLN A 174 21.13 -12.38 -12.23
C GLN A 174 20.39 -12.66 -13.55
N ARG A 175 20.96 -12.25 -14.69
CA ARG A 175 20.37 -12.53 -16.00
C ARG A 175 20.34 -14.03 -16.29
N ARG A 176 21.40 -14.77 -15.96
CA ARG A 176 21.43 -16.23 -16.07
C ARG A 176 20.42 -16.91 -15.15
N VAL A 177 20.22 -16.41 -13.93
CA VAL A 177 19.15 -16.91 -13.03
C VAL A 177 17.76 -16.61 -13.61
N SER A 178 17.55 -15.42 -14.18
CA SER A 178 16.28 -15.08 -14.84
C SER A 178 16.01 -16.01 -16.01
N PHE A 179 17.04 -16.36 -16.78
CA PHE A 179 16.93 -17.32 -17.87
C PHE A 179 16.63 -18.73 -17.36
N ALA A 180 17.30 -19.17 -16.29
CA ALA A 180 17.04 -20.46 -15.65
C ALA A 180 15.55 -20.62 -15.28
N VAL A 181 14.94 -19.58 -14.69
CA VAL A 181 13.52 -19.57 -14.32
C VAL A 181 12.59 -19.72 -15.54
N ALA A 182 12.97 -19.22 -16.71
CA ALA A 182 12.17 -19.37 -17.94
C ALA A 182 12.26 -20.78 -18.55
N LEU A 183 13.40 -21.46 -18.38
CA LEU A 183 13.65 -22.83 -18.87
C LEU A 183 13.11 -23.92 -17.95
N PHE A 184 13.11 -23.64 -16.65
CA PHE A 184 13.00 -24.59 -15.56
C PHE A 184 11.78 -25.52 -15.59
N HIS A 185 10.62 -25.04 -16.04
CA HIS A 185 9.38 -25.83 -16.07
C HIS A 185 9.11 -26.50 -17.42
N GLU A 186 10.11 -26.54 -18.30
CA GLU A 186 10.06 -27.26 -19.59
C GLU A 186 8.89 -26.86 -20.50
N PRO A 187 8.75 -25.57 -20.86
CA PRO A 187 7.62 -25.07 -21.63
C PRO A 187 7.63 -25.55 -23.10
N GLU A 188 6.44 -25.59 -23.71
CA GLU A 188 6.27 -25.85 -25.15
C GLU A 188 6.76 -24.66 -26.00
N LEU A 189 6.57 -23.43 -25.50
CA LEU A 189 7.01 -22.18 -26.10
C LEU A 189 7.92 -21.42 -25.15
N LEU A 190 9.12 -21.09 -25.61
CA LEU A 190 10.07 -20.26 -24.88
C LEU A 190 10.22 -18.91 -25.56
N ILE A 191 10.04 -17.82 -24.82
CA ILE A 191 10.20 -16.45 -25.30
C ILE A 191 11.29 -15.78 -24.45
N LEU A 192 12.39 -15.42 -25.10
CA LEU A 192 13.57 -14.87 -24.46
C LEU A 192 13.84 -13.46 -24.98
N ASP A 193 13.71 -12.46 -24.12
CA ASP A 193 14.04 -11.08 -24.45
C ASP A 193 15.50 -10.78 -24.06
N GLU A 194 16.40 -10.71 -25.05
CA GLU A 194 17.84 -10.44 -24.87
C GLU A 194 18.57 -11.38 -23.86
N PRO A 195 18.51 -12.71 -24.01
CA PRO A 195 19.02 -13.65 -23.00
C PRO A 195 20.54 -13.65 -22.85
N THR A 196 21.29 -13.31 -23.89
CA THR A 196 22.76 -13.42 -23.99
C THR A 196 23.51 -12.12 -23.69
N VAL A 197 22.79 -11.00 -23.47
CA VAL A 197 23.42 -9.71 -23.20
C VAL A 197 24.20 -9.75 -21.88
N GLY A 198 25.49 -9.44 -21.97
CA GLY A 198 26.43 -9.48 -20.82
C GLY A 198 26.88 -10.89 -20.42
N VAL A 199 26.65 -11.89 -21.28
CA VAL A 199 27.16 -13.26 -21.13
C VAL A 199 28.43 -13.42 -21.98
N ASP A 200 29.37 -14.24 -21.53
CA ASP A 200 30.59 -14.51 -22.31
C ASP A 200 30.28 -15.30 -23.60
N PRO A 201 31.08 -15.17 -24.67
CA PRO A 201 30.83 -15.85 -25.94
C PRO A 201 30.75 -17.38 -25.86
N LEU A 202 31.56 -18.03 -25.01
CA LEU A 202 31.56 -19.50 -24.85
C LEU A 202 30.26 -19.97 -24.20
N LEU A 203 29.81 -19.27 -23.15
CA LEU A 203 28.54 -19.60 -22.51
C LEU A 203 27.34 -19.25 -23.40
N SER A 204 27.39 -18.14 -24.16
CA SER A 204 26.39 -17.82 -25.19
C SER A 204 26.29 -18.96 -26.22
N HIS A 205 27.42 -19.47 -26.71
CA HIS A 205 27.44 -20.60 -27.64
C HIS A 205 26.86 -21.88 -27.02
N SER A 206 27.21 -22.21 -25.78
CA SER A 206 26.65 -23.36 -25.04
C SER A 206 25.12 -23.24 -24.88
N ILE A 207 24.63 -22.05 -24.55
CA ILE A 207 23.20 -21.73 -24.47
C ILE A 207 22.51 -21.97 -25.80
N TRP A 208 23.05 -21.42 -26.89
CA TRP A 208 22.47 -21.59 -28.22
C TRP A 208 22.43 -23.05 -28.66
N ASN A 209 23.52 -23.80 -28.44
CA ASN A 209 23.56 -25.24 -28.70
C ASN A 209 22.48 -25.99 -27.93
N HIS A 210 22.25 -25.62 -26.66
CA HIS A 210 21.16 -26.19 -25.88
C HIS A 210 19.79 -25.84 -26.46
N LEU A 211 19.54 -24.59 -26.84
CA LEU A 211 18.26 -24.18 -27.46
C LEU A 211 18.00 -24.93 -28.78
N VAL A 212 19.03 -25.06 -29.63
CA VAL A 212 18.97 -25.82 -30.90
C VAL A 212 18.61 -27.27 -30.61
N ARG A 213 19.28 -27.89 -29.64
CA ARG A 213 18.99 -29.25 -29.21
C ARG A 213 17.56 -29.41 -28.69
N GLN A 214 17.07 -28.47 -27.88
CA GLN A 214 15.69 -28.48 -27.36
C GLN A 214 14.65 -28.34 -28.47
N SER A 215 14.94 -27.53 -29.48
CA SER A 215 14.09 -27.39 -30.67
C SER A 215 14.04 -28.69 -31.48
N ALA A 216 15.20 -29.30 -31.72
CA ALA A 216 15.35 -30.49 -32.57
C ALA A 216 14.86 -31.79 -31.90
N GLU A 217 15.24 -32.03 -30.64
CA GLU A 217 14.95 -33.30 -29.94
C GLU A 217 13.56 -33.31 -29.27
N HIS A 218 13.10 -32.16 -28.76
CA HIS A 218 11.87 -32.07 -27.97
C HIS A 218 10.76 -31.26 -28.66
N GLY A 219 10.99 -30.76 -29.87
CA GLY A 219 10.00 -29.99 -30.63
C GLY A 219 9.56 -28.69 -29.95
N ARG A 220 10.40 -28.14 -29.06
CA ARG A 220 10.11 -26.87 -28.37
C ARG A 220 10.23 -25.70 -29.34
N THR A 221 9.30 -24.75 -29.25
CA THR A 221 9.35 -23.54 -30.08
C THR A 221 10.05 -22.45 -29.29
N VAL A 222 11.05 -21.77 -29.88
CA VAL A 222 11.84 -20.75 -29.19
C VAL A 222 11.77 -19.45 -29.98
N ILE A 223 11.47 -18.34 -29.31
CA ILE A 223 11.54 -16.98 -29.85
C ILE A 223 12.61 -16.24 -29.06
N VAL A 224 13.64 -15.76 -29.73
CA VAL A 224 14.74 -15.01 -29.12
C VAL A 224 14.80 -13.64 -29.74
N THR A 225 14.82 -12.58 -28.93
CA THR A 225 15.28 -11.26 -29.38
C THR A 225 16.74 -11.11 -28.99
N THR A 226 17.53 -10.50 -29.87
CA THR A 226 18.92 -10.16 -29.58
C THR A 226 19.30 -8.87 -30.29
N HIS A 227 20.20 -8.12 -29.68
CA HIS A 227 20.86 -6.99 -30.32
C HIS A 227 22.15 -7.39 -31.05
N TYR A 228 22.67 -8.60 -30.78
CA TYR A 228 23.79 -9.18 -31.51
C TYR A 228 23.23 -9.95 -32.71
N ILE A 229 23.09 -9.26 -33.84
CA ILE A 229 22.42 -9.76 -35.04
C ILE A 229 23.03 -11.09 -35.52
N GLU A 230 24.37 -11.22 -35.51
CA GLU A 230 25.04 -12.50 -35.84
C GLU A 230 24.66 -13.69 -34.94
N GLU A 231 24.27 -13.50 -33.68
CA GLU A 231 23.85 -14.64 -32.83
C GLU A 231 22.63 -15.36 -33.40
N ALA A 232 21.75 -14.61 -34.09
CA ALA A 232 20.55 -15.16 -34.72
C ALA A 232 20.85 -16.03 -35.94
N ARG A 233 22.11 -16.13 -36.40
CA ARG A 233 22.52 -17.04 -37.48
C ARG A 233 22.24 -18.52 -37.16
N GLN A 234 22.18 -18.86 -35.87
CA GLN A 234 21.83 -20.20 -35.38
C GLN A 234 20.31 -20.46 -35.35
N ALA A 235 19.48 -19.44 -35.63
CA ALA A 235 18.04 -19.59 -35.68
C ALA A 235 17.60 -20.25 -37.00
N HIS A 236 16.46 -20.94 -36.97
CA HIS A 236 15.89 -21.55 -38.17
C HIS A 236 15.23 -20.51 -39.07
N THR A 237 14.73 -19.43 -38.47
CA THR A 237 14.07 -18.33 -39.17
C THR A 237 14.39 -17.03 -38.44
N ILE A 238 14.66 -15.97 -39.20
CA ILE A 238 14.92 -14.64 -38.68
C ILE A 238 13.82 -13.70 -39.20
N GLY A 239 13.24 -12.93 -38.29
CA GLY A 239 12.39 -11.80 -38.60
C GLY A 239 13.08 -10.48 -38.28
N MET A 240 13.18 -9.59 -39.26
CA MET A 240 13.79 -8.26 -39.09
C MET A 240 12.71 -7.18 -39.03
N MET A 241 12.67 -6.42 -37.94
CA MET A 241 11.58 -5.49 -37.61
C MET A 241 12.06 -4.04 -37.48
N ARG A 242 11.31 -3.11 -38.07
CA ARG A 242 11.55 -1.66 -38.00
C ARG A 242 10.22 -0.90 -38.02
N SER A 243 10.12 0.17 -37.21
CA SER A 243 8.94 1.05 -37.16
C SER A 243 7.60 0.31 -37.08
N GLY A 244 7.52 -0.71 -36.21
CA GLY A 244 6.31 -1.50 -35.99
C GLY A 244 5.95 -2.51 -37.08
N ARG A 245 6.78 -2.69 -38.11
CA ARG A 245 6.55 -3.58 -39.26
C ARG A 245 7.65 -4.64 -39.37
N LEU A 246 7.28 -5.84 -39.85
CA LEU A 246 8.25 -6.87 -40.21
C LEU A 246 8.70 -6.64 -41.65
N LEU A 247 9.99 -6.37 -41.85
CA LEU A 247 10.56 -6.03 -43.16
C LEU A 247 10.86 -7.27 -43.99
N VAL A 248 11.38 -8.32 -43.34
CA VAL A 248 11.69 -9.60 -43.97
C VAL A 248 11.59 -10.72 -42.94
N GLN A 249 11.20 -11.91 -43.40
CA GLN A 249 11.14 -13.13 -42.62
C GLN A 249 11.59 -14.33 -43.47
N ASP A 250 12.75 -14.91 -43.19
CA ASP A 250 13.26 -16.09 -43.90
C ASP A 250 14.37 -16.79 -43.10
N SER A 251 14.93 -17.89 -43.60
CA SER A 251 16.10 -18.55 -43.00
C SER A 251 17.37 -17.67 -43.13
N PRO A 252 18.32 -17.75 -42.19
CA PRO A 252 19.56 -16.98 -42.27
C PRO A 252 20.32 -17.18 -43.59
N GLU A 253 20.38 -18.42 -44.09
CA GLU A 253 21.05 -18.78 -45.34
C GLU A 253 20.36 -18.14 -46.56
N ASN A 254 19.02 -18.18 -46.60
CA ASN A 254 18.26 -17.55 -47.67
C ASN A 254 18.46 -16.03 -47.67
N LEU A 255 18.46 -15.41 -46.49
CA LEU A 255 18.69 -13.97 -46.34
C LEU A 255 20.08 -13.56 -46.86
N LEU A 256 21.13 -14.29 -46.49
CA LEU A 256 22.50 -14.00 -46.95
C LEU A 256 22.63 -14.15 -48.47
N ASN A 257 22.04 -15.20 -49.03
CA ASN A 257 22.06 -15.46 -50.48
C ASN A 257 21.25 -14.43 -51.27
N ASN A 258 20.02 -14.13 -50.84
CA ASN A 258 19.10 -13.22 -51.52
C ASN A 258 19.63 -11.78 -51.54
N TYR A 259 20.29 -11.34 -50.47
CA TYR A 259 20.85 -9.98 -50.36
C TYR A 259 22.34 -9.90 -50.70
N ARG A 260 22.97 -11.02 -51.12
CA ARG A 260 24.39 -11.15 -51.44
C ARG A 260 25.26 -10.47 -50.39
N ALA A 261 25.19 -10.96 -49.16
CA ALA A 261 25.87 -10.39 -48.00
C ALA A 261 26.65 -11.47 -47.25
N LEU A 262 27.70 -11.07 -46.52
CA LEU A 262 28.56 -11.98 -45.77
C LEU A 262 28.11 -12.12 -44.31
N SER A 263 27.45 -11.09 -43.77
CA SER A 263 26.88 -11.04 -42.43
C SER A 263 25.39 -10.67 -42.45
N LEU A 264 24.68 -11.03 -41.39
CA LEU A 264 23.29 -10.66 -41.17
C LEU A 264 23.15 -9.17 -40.84
N GLU A 265 24.17 -8.52 -40.28
CA GLU A 265 24.18 -7.05 -40.12
C GLU A 265 24.10 -6.34 -41.47
N ASP A 266 24.86 -6.82 -42.47
CA ASP A 266 24.85 -6.26 -43.82
C ASP A 266 23.48 -6.45 -44.48
N VAL A 267 22.84 -7.62 -44.28
CA VAL A 267 21.47 -7.85 -44.72
C VAL A 267 20.52 -6.86 -44.07
N PHE A 268 20.58 -6.73 -42.74
CA PHE A 268 19.70 -5.84 -41.99
C PHE A 268 19.85 -4.38 -42.46
N LEU A 269 21.08 -3.91 -42.70
CA LEU A 269 21.36 -2.59 -43.23
C LEU A 269 20.77 -2.38 -44.63
N LYS A 270 20.99 -3.33 -45.56
CA LYS A 270 20.41 -3.26 -46.92
C LYS A 270 18.89 -3.25 -46.90
N VAL A 271 18.27 -4.05 -46.03
CA VAL A 271 16.81 -4.09 -45.85
C VAL A 271 16.32 -2.75 -45.31
N CYS A 272 17.01 -2.15 -44.35
CA CYS A 272 16.67 -0.85 -43.78
C CYS A 272 16.76 0.28 -44.82
N ILE A 273 17.85 0.34 -45.60
CA ILE A 273 18.05 1.36 -46.65
C ILE A 273 16.95 1.24 -47.72
N LYS A 274 16.56 0.02 -48.09
CA LYS A 274 15.48 -0.23 -49.06
C LYS A 274 14.11 0.22 -48.55
N ASP A 275 13.86 0.12 -47.24
CA ASP A 275 12.64 0.64 -46.62
C ASP A 275 12.63 2.18 -46.58
N ASP A 276 13.75 2.81 -46.22
CA ASP A 276 13.88 4.28 -46.19
C ASP A 276 13.72 4.88 -47.61
N GLY A 277 14.23 4.21 -48.64
CA GLY A 277 14.06 4.62 -50.04
C GLY A 277 12.62 4.54 -50.58
N LYS A 278 11.70 3.90 -49.85
CA LYS A 278 10.27 3.79 -50.21
C LYS A 278 9.36 4.78 -49.49
N ASN A 279 9.86 5.52 -48.49
CA ASN A 279 9.11 6.54 -47.75
C ASN A 279 9.58 7.97 -48.13
N PRO A 280 8.97 8.64 -49.11
CA PRO A 280 9.33 10.02 -49.47
C PRO A 280 8.76 11.08 -48.51
N LEU A 281 8.65 10.81 -47.21
CA LEU A 281 8.09 11.76 -46.23
C LEU A 281 9.00 12.09 -45.01
N ASP A 282 10.16 11.44 -44.83
CA ASP A 282 11.00 11.68 -43.64
C ASP A 282 12.38 12.29 -43.94
N ARG A 283 12.57 12.90 -45.13
CA ARG A 283 13.88 13.44 -45.55
C ARG A 283 14.30 14.75 -44.88
N GLU A 284 13.47 15.38 -44.06
CA GLU A 284 13.78 16.70 -43.45
C GLU A 284 14.25 16.66 -41.97
N THR A 285 14.34 15.49 -41.32
CA THR A 285 14.75 15.44 -39.89
C THR A 285 16.16 14.93 -39.61
N ALA A 286 17.00 14.73 -40.63
CA ALA A 286 18.36 14.22 -40.47
C ALA A 286 19.46 15.28 -40.74
N THR A 287 19.24 16.52 -40.34
CA THR A 287 20.31 17.50 -40.10
C THR A 287 19.83 18.44 -38.99
N ASN A 288 20.38 18.24 -37.78
CA ASN A 288 20.58 19.21 -36.69
C ASN A 288 20.53 18.49 -35.33
N ALA A 289 21.61 17.79 -35.00
CA ALA A 289 21.94 17.47 -33.61
C ALA A 289 22.67 18.69 -33.03
N ASN A 290 21.91 19.64 -32.47
CA ASN A 290 22.29 20.58 -31.41
C ASN A 290 21.14 21.58 -31.24
N ASP A 291 20.22 21.29 -30.30
CA ASP A 291 19.78 22.25 -29.29
C ASP A 291 18.67 21.67 -28.40
N SER A 292 18.78 22.00 -27.12
CA SER A 292 17.89 21.67 -26.03
C SER A 292 16.63 22.56 -26.03
N ASN A 293 15.45 21.98 -26.29
CA ASN A 293 14.15 22.20 -25.59
C ASN A 293 12.95 21.74 -26.46
N PRO A 294 11.87 21.17 -25.87
CA PRO A 294 10.72 20.72 -26.64
C PRO A 294 9.65 21.82 -26.71
N VAL A 295 9.33 22.31 -27.91
CA VAL A 295 8.07 23.02 -28.18
C VAL A 295 7.39 22.35 -29.36
N ALA A 296 6.21 21.80 -29.10
CA ALA A 296 5.34 21.18 -30.09
C ALA A 296 4.57 22.25 -30.88
N ALA A 297 4.52 22.10 -32.20
CA ALA A 297 3.59 22.82 -33.08
C ALA A 297 2.75 21.81 -33.89
N PRO A 298 1.46 22.10 -34.16
CA PRO A 298 0.51 21.13 -34.72
C PRO A 298 0.48 21.17 -36.25
N ILE A 299 0.31 20.01 -36.89
CA ILE A 299 0.11 19.91 -38.35
C ILE A 299 -1.39 19.83 -38.67
N GLN A 300 -1.85 20.80 -39.46
CA GLN A 300 -3.21 20.89 -40.01
C GLN A 300 -3.42 19.96 -41.22
N ASN A 301 -4.62 19.40 -41.30
CA ASN A 301 -5.14 18.59 -42.41
C ASN A 301 -5.13 19.36 -43.74
N SER A 302 -4.71 18.70 -44.82
CA SER A 302 -5.05 19.09 -46.20
C SER A 302 -5.70 17.92 -46.96
N THR A 303 -7.03 18.06 -47.10
CA THR A 303 -7.86 17.75 -48.28
C THR A 303 -7.47 16.57 -49.20
N ARG A 304 -8.23 15.46 -49.06
CA ARG A 304 -8.45 14.44 -50.09
C ARG A 304 -9.07 15.06 -51.35
N ARG A 305 -8.45 14.83 -52.50
CA ARG A 305 -9.05 15.04 -53.83
C ARG A 305 -9.45 13.68 -54.42
N ASN A 306 -10.72 13.59 -54.80
CA ASN A 306 -11.30 12.49 -55.55
C ASN A 306 -10.63 12.31 -56.92
N SER A 307 -10.41 11.06 -57.31
CA SER A 307 -10.60 10.63 -58.69
C SER A 307 -11.06 9.17 -58.72
N ASN A 308 -12.29 8.99 -59.20
CA ASN A 308 -12.80 7.71 -59.66
C ASN A 308 -12.20 7.44 -61.05
N LEU A 309 -11.58 6.27 -61.26
CA LEU A 309 -11.57 5.65 -62.58
C LEU A 309 -11.30 4.14 -62.51
N ALA A 310 -12.23 3.39 -63.13
CA ALA A 310 -12.11 2.04 -63.69
C ALA A 310 -12.17 0.79 -62.76
N ARG A 311 -13.41 0.25 -62.68
CA ARG A 311 -13.81 -1.15 -62.97
C ARG A 311 -12.81 -1.89 -63.90
N ASN A 312 -12.53 -3.19 -63.83
CA ASN A 312 -13.36 -4.38 -63.60
C ASN A 312 -12.46 -5.66 -63.70
N ILE A 313 -12.99 -6.85 -63.31
CA ILE A 313 -12.54 -8.24 -63.64
C ILE A 313 -11.44 -8.78 -62.68
N ASN A 314 -11.60 -9.82 -61.86
CA ASN A 314 -12.29 -11.11 -62.00
C ASN A 314 -12.77 -11.68 -60.65
N GLN A 315 -13.95 -12.31 -60.68
CA GLN A 315 -14.42 -13.31 -59.71
C GLN A 315 -13.60 -14.60 -59.86
N ILE A 316 -13.18 -15.20 -58.74
CA ILE A 316 -13.08 -16.67 -58.59
C ILE A 316 -13.55 -17.01 -57.18
N ASP A 317 -14.41 -18.03 -57.12
CA ASP A 317 -15.11 -18.61 -56.00
C ASP A 317 -14.30 -18.78 -54.70
N THR A 318 -14.89 -18.35 -53.59
CA THR A 318 -14.67 -19.01 -52.30
C THR A 318 -16.01 -19.40 -51.71
N SER A 319 -16.17 -20.72 -51.67
CA SER A 319 -17.23 -21.46 -51.01
C SER A 319 -17.45 -21.02 -49.57
N GLU A 320 -18.73 -20.96 -49.23
CA GLU A 320 -19.27 -20.77 -47.90
C GLU A 320 -18.68 -21.79 -46.91
N THR A 321 -17.92 -21.30 -45.93
CA THR A 321 -17.80 -21.93 -44.63
C THR A 321 -18.45 -21.02 -43.60
N GLU A 322 -19.62 -21.44 -43.13
CA GLU A 322 -20.38 -20.81 -42.06
C GLU A 322 -19.49 -20.64 -40.81
N HIS A 323 -19.17 -19.39 -40.49
CA HIS A 323 -18.68 -19.01 -39.16
C HIS A 323 -19.89 -18.79 -38.24
N PRO A 324 -20.01 -19.49 -37.11
CA PRO A 324 -21.05 -19.17 -36.14
C PRO A 324 -20.71 -17.83 -35.49
N SER A 325 -21.48 -16.81 -35.90
CA SER A 325 -21.58 -15.54 -35.18
C SER A 325 -22.08 -15.82 -33.76
N SER A 326 -21.18 -15.75 -32.77
CA SER A 326 -21.58 -15.74 -31.37
C SER A 326 -21.30 -14.36 -30.80
N GLY A 327 -22.30 -13.49 -30.91
CA GLY A 327 -22.50 -12.41 -29.94
C GLY A 327 -22.68 -13.05 -28.57
N LYS A 328 -21.60 -13.08 -27.77
CA LYS A 328 -21.67 -13.46 -26.37
C LYS A 328 -21.59 -12.20 -25.54
N SER A 329 -22.74 -11.81 -24.99
CA SER A 329 -22.84 -11.00 -23.78
C SER A 329 -21.84 -11.50 -22.73
N PRO A 330 -21.13 -10.62 -21.99
CA PRO A 330 -20.15 -11.04 -21.01
C PRO A 330 -20.87 -11.67 -19.81
N CYS A 331 -21.01 -12.99 -19.83
CA CYS A 331 -21.38 -13.77 -18.66
C CYS A 331 -20.23 -13.64 -17.65
N PHE A 332 -20.53 -13.02 -16.50
CA PHE A 332 -19.58 -12.73 -15.42
C PHE A 332 -19.15 -14.03 -14.72
N LYS A 333 -18.25 -14.80 -15.32
CA LYS A 333 -17.67 -15.97 -14.67
C LYS A 333 -16.55 -15.52 -13.73
N ILE A 334 -16.76 -15.72 -12.43
CA ILE A 334 -15.76 -15.47 -11.39
C ILE A 334 -14.52 -16.31 -11.72
N PRO A 335 -13.32 -15.72 -11.80
CA PRO A 335 -12.12 -16.47 -12.11
C PRO A 335 -11.87 -17.52 -11.03
N GLN A 336 -11.89 -18.80 -11.41
CA GLN A 336 -11.59 -19.91 -10.50
C GLN A 336 -10.19 -19.73 -9.91
N MET A 337 -10.11 -19.57 -8.59
CA MET A 337 -8.87 -19.30 -7.86
C MET A 337 -8.19 -20.62 -7.48
N SER A 338 -6.86 -20.67 -7.56
CA SER A 338 -6.07 -21.86 -7.20
C SER A 338 -5.46 -21.69 -5.81
N ALA A 339 -5.91 -22.49 -4.85
CA ALA A 339 -5.37 -22.50 -3.48
C ALA A 339 -3.85 -22.73 -3.45
N HIS A 340 -3.33 -23.56 -4.36
CA HIS A 340 -1.90 -23.85 -4.45
C HIS A 340 -1.06 -22.62 -4.82
N ARG A 341 -1.53 -21.81 -5.78
CA ARG A 341 -0.83 -20.58 -6.20
C ARG A 341 -0.87 -19.54 -5.10
N ILE A 342 -2.03 -19.39 -4.44
CA ILE A 342 -2.19 -18.51 -3.29
C ILE A 342 -1.22 -18.92 -2.17
N GLY A 343 -1.11 -20.21 -1.86
CA GLY A 343 -0.15 -20.73 -0.89
C GLY A 343 1.31 -20.40 -1.24
N ALA A 344 1.70 -20.53 -2.51
CA ALA A 344 3.03 -20.15 -2.98
C ALA A 344 3.30 -18.63 -2.83
N LEU A 345 2.32 -17.78 -3.16
CA LEU A 345 2.41 -16.33 -3.00
C LEU A 345 2.48 -15.90 -1.53
N ILE A 346 1.68 -16.53 -0.67
CA ILE A 346 1.70 -16.28 0.78
C ILE A 346 3.06 -16.66 1.36
N ARG A 347 3.56 -17.86 1.03
CA ARG A 347 4.88 -18.31 1.47
C ARG A 347 5.97 -17.35 1.00
N LYS A 348 5.89 -16.87 -0.24
CA LYS A 348 6.81 -15.86 -0.78
C LYS A 348 6.79 -14.59 0.08
N ASN A 349 5.61 -14.05 0.34
CA ASN A 349 5.46 -12.81 1.13
C ASN A 349 6.03 -12.98 2.55
N TYR A 350 5.77 -14.10 3.23
CA TYR A 350 6.34 -14.35 4.56
C TYR A 350 7.86 -14.45 4.54
N ILE A 351 8.44 -15.19 3.58
CA ILE A 351 9.91 -15.27 3.45
C ILE A 351 10.50 -13.87 3.28
N LEU A 352 9.90 -13.04 2.42
CA LEU A 352 10.34 -11.64 2.22
C LEU A 352 10.23 -10.82 3.51
N SER A 353 9.14 -10.96 4.27
CA SER A 353 8.94 -10.26 5.54
C SER A 353 9.97 -10.66 6.59
N PHE A 354 10.20 -11.97 6.81
CA PHE A 354 11.13 -12.44 7.85
C PHE A 354 12.60 -12.22 7.51
N ARG A 355 12.98 -12.14 6.23
CA ARG A 355 14.37 -11.87 5.81
C ARG A 355 14.84 -10.46 6.16
N ASN A 356 13.92 -9.52 6.34
CA ASN A 356 14.23 -8.18 6.80
C ASN A 356 13.77 -7.98 8.26
N ILE A 357 14.44 -8.68 9.18
CA ILE A 357 14.04 -8.72 10.58
C ILE A 357 14.00 -7.33 11.23
N GLY A 358 14.89 -6.41 10.82
CA GLY A 358 14.90 -5.04 11.32
C GLY A 358 13.61 -4.29 10.97
N ILE A 359 13.24 -4.27 9.68
CA ILE A 359 11.99 -3.64 9.25
C ILE A 359 10.77 -4.37 9.81
N PHE A 360 10.82 -5.71 9.87
CA PHE A 360 9.75 -6.52 10.44
C PHE A 360 9.49 -6.16 11.90
N LEU A 361 10.52 -6.21 12.77
CA LEU A 361 10.40 -5.85 14.18
C LEU A 361 9.98 -4.38 14.36
N PHE A 362 10.55 -3.47 13.57
CA PHE A 362 10.17 -2.06 13.60
C PHE A 362 8.69 -1.86 13.26
N THR A 363 8.17 -2.61 12.30
CA THR A 363 6.76 -2.57 11.89
C THR A 363 5.80 -2.96 13.02
N TYR A 364 6.20 -3.92 13.87
CA TYR A 364 5.40 -4.27 15.05
C TYR A 364 5.61 -3.31 16.23
N PHE A 365 6.84 -2.84 16.46
CA PHE A 365 7.17 -1.99 17.60
C PHE A 365 6.68 -0.56 17.43
N LEU A 366 6.67 -0.01 16.22
CA LEU A 366 6.34 1.39 15.96
C LEU A 366 4.93 1.79 16.47
N PRO A 367 3.85 1.00 16.25
CA PRO A 367 2.54 1.28 16.85
C PRO A 367 2.54 1.36 18.38
N ALA A 368 3.28 0.48 19.04
CA ALA A 368 3.43 0.48 20.49
C ALA A 368 4.22 1.70 20.98
N LEU A 369 5.29 2.07 20.27
CA LEU A 369 6.04 3.29 20.56
C LEU A 369 5.15 4.53 20.42
N GLN A 370 4.35 4.62 19.35
CA GLN A 370 3.39 5.71 19.15
C GLN A 370 2.37 5.76 20.29
N ALA A 371 1.77 4.62 20.65
CA ALA A 371 0.84 4.50 21.77
C ALA A 371 1.49 4.98 23.08
N SER A 372 2.71 4.54 23.37
CA SER A 372 3.43 4.96 24.58
C SER A 372 3.73 6.45 24.60
N LEU A 373 4.24 7.01 23.50
CA LEU A 373 4.53 8.44 23.41
C LEU A 373 3.29 9.29 23.64
N PHE A 374 2.14 8.90 23.07
CA PHE A 374 0.89 9.63 23.30
C PHE A 374 0.43 9.60 24.76
N ASN A 375 0.46 8.44 25.42
CA ASN A 375 0.01 8.34 26.81
C ASN A 375 0.95 9.04 27.81
N VAL A 376 2.26 9.09 27.53
CA VAL A 376 3.22 9.81 28.37
C VAL A 376 3.07 11.33 28.21
N THR A 377 2.71 11.80 27.01
CA THR A 377 2.75 13.23 26.69
C THR A 377 1.41 13.95 26.87
N LEU A 378 0.28 13.28 26.64
CA LEU A 378 -1.03 13.93 26.65
C LEU A 378 -1.83 13.55 27.89
N GLY A 379 -2.61 14.50 28.43
CA GLY A 379 -3.74 14.23 29.32
C GLY A 379 -3.45 14.11 30.82
N HIS A 380 -2.20 14.30 31.26
CA HIS A 380 -1.86 14.50 32.66
C HIS A 380 -2.19 15.93 33.12
N GLU A 381 -2.54 16.10 34.40
CA GLU A 381 -2.73 17.42 35.01
C GLU A 381 -1.40 18.18 35.07
N PRO A 382 -1.37 19.49 34.74
CA PRO A 382 -0.12 20.27 34.78
C PRO A 382 0.36 20.47 36.24
N THR A 383 1.67 20.51 36.45
CA THR A 383 2.27 20.69 37.79
C THR A 383 3.25 21.85 37.79
N GLY A 384 3.41 22.52 38.93
CA GLY A 384 4.42 23.57 39.11
C GLY A 384 4.02 24.92 38.52
N LEU A 385 2.72 25.21 38.44
CA LEU A 385 2.20 26.46 37.90
C LEU A 385 2.33 27.57 38.94
N ARG A 386 3.05 28.64 38.63
CA ARG A 386 3.25 29.76 39.57
C ARG A 386 2.06 30.71 39.55
N MET A 387 1.50 31.01 40.72
CA MET A 387 0.45 32.01 40.91
C MET A 387 0.97 33.09 41.86
N ALA A 388 0.79 34.36 41.48
CA ALA A 388 1.09 35.48 42.37
C ALA A 388 -0.02 35.61 43.40
N ILE A 389 0.37 35.70 44.67
CA ILE A 389 -0.53 35.94 45.79
C ILE A 389 -0.23 37.34 46.32
N VAL A 390 -1.25 38.18 46.36
CA VAL A 390 -1.21 39.50 46.98
C VAL A 390 -2.25 39.49 48.10
N ASN A 391 -1.77 39.50 49.34
CA ASN A 391 -2.63 39.44 50.51
C ASN A 391 -2.49 40.74 51.32
N ASP A 392 -3.35 41.72 51.02
CA ASP A 392 -3.33 43.02 51.70
C ASP A 392 -3.88 42.94 53.14
N GLU A 393 -4.44 41.79 53.56
CA GLU A 393 -4.88 41.54 54.95
C GLU A 393 -3.68 41.43 55.91
N LEU A 394 -2.51 41.10 55.37
CA LEU A 394 -1.25 40.99 56.13
C LEU A 394 -0.62 42.37 56.33
N ASP A 395 -0.32 42.71 57.57
CA ASP A 395 0.45 43.90 57.93
C ASP A 395 1.42 43.57 59.07
N VAL A 396 2.69 43.44 58.72
CA VAL A 396 3.77 43.10 59.65
C VAL A 396 3.92 44.18 60.74
N ASN A 397 3.60 45.44 60.43
CA ASN A 397 3.71 46.55 61.38
C ASN A 397 2.59 46.53 62.42
N GLN A 398 1.45 45.94 62.08
CA GLN A 398 0.31 45.75 62.98
C GLN A 398 0.30 44.35 63.64
N GLY A 399 1.36 43.55 63.47
CA GLY A 399 1.43 42.18 63.98
C GLY A 399 0.50 41.18 63.27
N ARG A 400 -0.09 41.58 62.14
CA ARG A 400 -0.96 40.75 61.29
C ARG A 400 -0.10 39.85 60.40
N VAL A 401 0.40 38.78 61.00
CA VAL A 401 1.11 37.69 60.30
C VAL A 401 0.11 36.59 59.97
N CYS A 402 0.42 35.78 58.96
CA CYS A 402 -0.40 34.64 58.53
C CYS A 402 -0.44 33.54 59.62
N ASN A 403 -1.19 33.81 60.69
CA ASN A 403 -1.43 32.94 61.84
C ASN A 403 -2.92 32.64 61.84
N TYR A 404 -3.28 31.49 61.28
CA TYR A 404 -4.67 31.07 61.10
C TYR A 404 -4.98 29.92 62.07
N THR A 405 -6.20 29.92 62.60
CA THR A 405 -6.73 28.83 63.44
C THR A 405 -7.63 27.92 62.61
N MET A 406 -7.72 26.65 62.99
CA MET A 406 -8.70 25.72 62.39
C MET A 406 -10.07 25.80 63.10
N ASP A 407 -10.16 26.63 64.13
CA ASP A 407 -11.35 26.86 64.94
C ASP A 407 -12.36 27.78 64.22
N CYS A 408 -13.51 28.01 64.86
CA CYS A 408 -14.52 28.94 64.35
C CYS A 408 -14.19 30.39 64.70
N GLU A 409 -13.14 30.92 64.09
CA GLU A 409 -12.75 32.32 64.24
C GLU A 409 -12.65 32.98 62.86
N TYR A 410 -13.30 34.13 62.71
CA TYR A 410 -13.23 34.96 61.50
C TYR A 410 -11.92 35.78 61.46
N SER A 411 -10.80 35.10 61.66
CA SER A 411 -9.44 35.68 61.68
C SER A 411 -8.57 35.02 60.63
N MET A 412 -7.94 35.83 59.77
CA MET A 412 -6.99 35.36 58.75
C MET A 412 -7.55 34.26 57.82
N LEU A 413 -8.81 34.41 57.39
CA LEU A 413 -9.48 33.49 56.46
C LEU A 413 -8.78 33.41 55.11
N SER A 414 -8.13 34.50 54.65
CA SER A 414 -7.29 34.49 53.44
C SER A 414 -6.19 33.44 53.55
N CYS A 415 -5.47 33.41 54.67
CA CYS A 415 -4.43 32.43 54.98
C CYS A 415 -4.96 31.00 55.10
N ARG A 416 -6.15 30.82 55.70
CA ARG A 416 -6.79 29.51 55.78
C ARG A 416 -7.17 28.98 54.39
N TYR A 417 -7.68 29.83 53.50
CA TYR A 417 -7.99 29.44 52.11
C TYR A 417 -6.72 29.10 51.30
N LEU A 418 -5.65 29.88 51.43
CA LEU A 418 -4.38 29.61 50.72
C LEU A 418 -3.79 28.21 51.01
N ARG A 419 -4.12 27.61 52.17
CA ARG A 419 -3.73 26.23 52.52
C ARG A 419 -4.44 25.17 51.68
N TYR A 420 -5.66 25.43 51.22
CA TYR A 420 -6.45 24.48 50.43
C TYR A 420 -6.12 24.52 48.93
N ILE A 421 -5.35 25.52 48.48
CA ILE A 421 -4.84 25.56 47.11
C ILE A 421 -3.92 24.35 46.90
N LYS A 422 -4.23 23.54 45.88
CA LYS A 422 -3.51 22.28 45.57
C LYS A 422 -2.01 22.51 45.33
N ASP A 423 -1.20 21.50 45.67
CA ASP A 423 0.25 21.47 45.47
C ASP A 423 0.70 21.68 44.01
N ASN A 424 -0.21 21.48 43.04
CA ASN A 424 0.05 21.77 41.63
C ASN A 424 0.32 23.27 41.37
N ILE A 425 -0.10 24.16 42.27
CA ILE A 425 0.10 25.61 42.21
C ILE A 425 1.20 26.04 43.19
N ILE A 426 2.25 26.66 42.66
CA ILE A 426 3.31 27.31 43.43
C ILE A 426 2.88 28.73 43.75
N GLN A 427 2.67 29.02 45.03
CA GLN A 427 2.26 30.33 45.51
C GLN A 427 3.47 31.26 45.66
N VAL A 428 3.49 32.37 44.92
CA VAL A 428 4.57 33.38 44.95
C VAL A 428 4.02 34.66 45.55
N GLN A 429 4.54 35.09 46.69
CA GLN A 429 4.03 36.27 47.39
C GLN A 429 4.54 37.57 46.74
N TYR A 430 3.66 38.56 46.59
CA TYR A 430 3.96 39.90 46.11
C TYR A 430 3.39 40.95 47.07
N ALA A 431 4.10 42.06 47.23
CA ALA A 431 3.68 43.15 48.12
C ALA A 431 2.57 44.03 47.53
N ASN A 432 2.55 44.21 46.20
CA ASN A 432 1.58 45.09 45.52
C ASN A 432 0.90 44.36 44.37
N VAL A 433 -0.37 44.69 44.13
CA VAL A 433 -1.15 44.18 42.98
C VAL A 433 -0.53 44.60 41.65
N SER A 434 0.00 45.83 41.55
CA SER A 434 0.64 46.32 40.32
C SER A 434 1.87 45.48 39.93
N ASP A 435 2.70 45.13 40.90
CA ASP A 435 3.91 44.35 40.67
C ASP A 435 3.57 42.90 40.30
N ALA A 436 2.53 42.34 40.94
CA ALA A 436 2.00 41.01 40.62
C ALA A 436 1.39 40.95 39.21
N LEU A 437 0.61 41.96 38.81
CA LEU A 437 0.06 42.06 37.45
C LEU A 437 1.17 42.25 36.42
N GLU A 438 2.20 43.04 36.73
CA GLU A 438 3.36 43.20 35.87
C GLU A 438 4.19 41.91 35.75
N ALA A 439 4.30 41.14 36.84
CA ALA A 439 4.88 39.80 36.80
C ALA A 439 4.08 38.85 35.89
N GLY A 440 2.74 38.93 35.92
CA GLY A 440 1.86 38.22 35.00
C GLY A 440 2.11 38.64 33.54
N ARG A 441 2.18 39.95 33.26
CA ARG A 441 2.49 40.48 31.91
C ARG A 441 3.87 40.06 31.41
N LYS A 442 4.84 39.89 32.31
CA LYS A 442 6.18 39.37 32.00
C LYS A 442 6.24 37.84 31.87
N GLY A 443 5.13 37.14 32.07
CA GLY A 443 5.05 35.67 31.99
C GLY A 443 5.73 34.95 33.16
N GLN A 444 5.90 35.60 34.32
CA GLN A 444 6.53 35.00 35.51
C GLN A 444 5.53 34.18 36.34
N VAL A 445 4.23 34.49 36.21
CA VAL A 445 3.10 33.82 36.88
C VAL A 445 1.92 33.66 35.91
N TRP A 446 1.10 32.64 36.13
CA TRP A 446 -0.08 32.31 35.31
C TRP A 446 -1.36 33.05 35.74
N GLY A 447 -1.30 33.74 36.86
CA GLY A 447 -2.41 34.55 37.37
C GLY A 447 -2.07 35.18 38.71
N VAL A 448 -2.92 36.11 39.12
CA VAL A 448 -2.82 36.87 40.36
C VAL A 448 -4.07 36.61 41.20
N VAL A 449 -3.88 36.19 42.45
CA VAL A 449 -4.93 36.09 43.47
C VAL A 449 -4.74 37.25 44.44
N HIS A 450 -5.78 38.04 44.65
CA HIS A 450 -5.78 39.24 45.48
C HIS A 450 -6.83 39.14 46.60
N PHE A 451 -6.40 39.43 47.83
CA PHE A 451 -7.27 39.58 49.00
C PHE A 451 -7.23 41.03 49.47
N SER A 452 -8.40 41.58 49.80
CA SER A 452 -8.54 42.93 50.33
C SER A 452 -8.03 43.04 51.79
N TRP A 453 -7.65 44.24 52.21
CA TRP A 453 -7.04 44.53 53.52
C TRP A 453 -7.88 44.17 54.75
N ASN A 454 -9.19 44.01 54.58
CA ASN A 454 -10.13 43.60 55.64
C ASN A 454 -10.95 42.34 55.24
N PHE A 455 -10.39 41.47 54.41
CA PHE A 455 -11.10 40.32 53.84
C PHE A 455 -11.90 39.50 54.87
N SER A 456 -11.28 39.05 55.98
CA SER A 456 -11.98 38.18 56.96
C SER A 456 -13.13 38.89 57.66
N LYS A 457 -12.95 40.17 58.00
CA LYS A 457 -13.99 40.97 58.66
C LYS A 457 -15.14 41.29 57.72
N GLU A 458 -14.86 41.64 56.48
CA GLU A 458 -15.91 41.90 55.47
C GLU A 458 -16.64 40.59 55.11
N PHE A 459 -15.95 39.46 55.12
CA PHE A 459 -16.55 38.14 54.94
C PHE A 459 -17.50 37.79 56.09
N GLU A 460 -17.08 38.02 57.34
CA GLU A 460 -17.93 37.88 58.53
C GLU A 460 -19.17 38.77 58.46
N MET A 461 -19.00 40.05 58.15
CA MET A 461 -20.11 41.00 58.02
C MET A 461 -21.08 40.59 56.91
N ARG A 462 -20.57 40.07 55.79
CA ARG A 462 -21.40 39.54 54.71
C ARG A 462 -22.18 38.29 55.12
N GLU A 463 -21.58 37.41 55.91
CA GLU A 463 -22.24 36.20 56.41
C GLU A 463 -23.32 36.53 57.46
N LEU A 464 -23.04 37.49 58.36
CA LEU A 464 -23.98 37.93 59.40
C LEU A 464 -25.18 38.71 58.83
N ASN A 465 -24.93 39.62 57.88
CA ASN A 465 -25.97 40.50 57.35
C ASN A 465 -26.80 39.85 56.23
N GLY A 466 -26.31 38.77 55.59
CA GLY A 466 -27.01 38.07 54.52
C GLY A 466 -27.48 39.02 53.42
N ASP A 467 -28.79 39.09 53.18
CA ASP A 467 -29.42 39.95 52.17
C ASP A 467 -29.32 41.46 52.48
N ALA A 468 -28.99 41.83 53.73
CA ALA A 468 -28.83 43.22 54.17
C ALA A 468 -27.37 43.71 54.14
N ALA A 469 -26.45 42.96 53.54
CA ALA A 469 -25.04 43.34 53.45
C ALA A 469 -24.82 44.53 52.50
N ASP A 470 -23.99 45.50 52.92
CA ASP A 470 -23.66 46.66 52.08
C ASP A 470 -22.75 46.24 50.91
N LEU A 471 -22.81 47.00 49.81
CA LEU A 471 -21.96 46.77 48.63
C LEU A 471 -20.46 46.77 48.99
N ALA A 472 -20.05 47.55 49.99
CA ALA A 472 -18.68 47.57 50.49
C ALA A 472 -18.28 46.22 51.13
N ASN A 473 -19.19 45.59 51.91
CA ASN A 473 -18.94 44.27 52.49
C ASN A 473 -18.87 43.19 51.39
N VAL A 474 -19.69 43.32 50.34
CA VAL A 474 -19.69 42.39 49.21
C VAL A 474 -18.39 42.48 48.40
N ILE A 475 -17.89 43.69 48.13
CA ILE A 475 -16.63 43.88 47.39
C ILE A 475 -15.42 43.51 48.26
N GLY A 476 -15.42 43.89 49.54
CA GLY A 476 -14.31 43.63 50.46
C GLY A 476 -14.11 42.15 50.79
N SER A 477 -15.16 41.34 50.69
CA SER A 477 -15.13 39.87 50.90
C SER A 477 -14.89 39.06 49.62
N GLN A 478 -14.64 39.70 48.47
CA GLN A 478 -14.32 38.99 47.24
C GLN A 478 -12.84 38.62 47.18
N ILE A 479 -12.56 37.43 46.66
CA ILE A 479 -11.21 37.02 46.25
C ILE A 479 -11.05 37.42 44.79
N GLY A 480 -10.21 38.41 44.51
CA GLY A 480 -9.93 38.87 43.16
C GLY A 480 -8.99 37.89 42.45
N ILE A 481 -9.36 37.42 41.26
CA ILE A 481 -8.51 36.51 40.47
C ILE A 481 -8.35 37.08 39.07
N ASN A 482 -7.11 37.38 38.68
CA ASN A 482 -6.74 37.79 37.33
C ASN A 482 -5.94 36.67 36.68
N MET A 483 -6.53 35.99 35.70
CA MET A 483 -5.91 34.86 35.00
C MET A 483 -5.19 35.28 33.72
N ASP A 484 -4.04 34.68 33.43
CA ASP A 484 -3.51 34.64 32.07
C ASP A 484 -4.28 33.59 31.26
N SER A 485 -5.08 34.07 30.31
CA SER A 485 -5.89 33.23 29.42
C SER A 485 -5.22 32.93 28.09
N SER A 486 -3.92 33.27 27.92
CA SER A 486 -3.16 32.96 26.70
C SER A 486 -3.04 31.46 26.43
N ASN A 487 -3.05 30.64 27.49
CA ASN A 487 -3.17 29.19 27.41
C ASN A 487 -4.47 28.72 28.06
N GLN A 488 -5.48 28.45 27.22
CA GLN A 488 -6.82 28.04 27.66
C GLN A 488 -6.80 26.79 28.56
N GLN A 489 -5.96 25.80 28.25
CA GLN A 489 -5.93 24.55 29.03
C GLN A 489 -5.44 24.80 30.45
N ILE A 490 -4.35 25.57 30.59
CA ILE A 490 -3.81 25.95 31.91
C ILE A 490 -4.84 26.77 32.69
N GLY A 491 -5.49 27.74 32.04
CA GLY A 491 -6.52 28.57 32.67
C GLY A 491 -7.67 27.75 33.26
N VAL A 492 -8.21 26.80 32.50
CA VAL A 492 -9.31 25.92 32.95
C VAL A 492 -8.92 25.06 34.15
N PHE A 493 -7.68 24.53 34.17
CA PHE A 493 -7.20 23.74 35.32
C PHE A 493 -7.03 24.60 36.57
N ILE A 494 -6.43 25.79 36.46
CA ILE A 494 -6.25 26.69 37.60
C ILE A 494 -7.61 27.13 38.15
N GLU A 495 -8.54 27.56 37.29
CA GLU A 495 -9.89 27.96 37.71
C GLU A 495 -10.60 26.84 38.46
N LYS A 496 -10.59 25.61 37.92
CA LYS A 496 -11.14 24.44 38.59
C LYS A 496 -10.52 24.23 39.97
N TRP A 497 -9.19 24.30 40.08
CA TRP A 497 -8.51 24.05 41.35
C TRP A 497 -8.74 25.14 42.40
N LEU A 498 -8.83 26.41 42.00
CA LEU A 498 -9.16 27.50 42.91
C LEU A 498 -10.59 27.37 43.44
N LEU A 499 -11.55 27.00 42.58
CA LEU A 499 -12.93 26.73 43.00
C LEU A 499 -13.05 25.50 43.90
N ASP A 500 -12.37 24.40 43.57
CA ASP A 500 -12.29 23.20 44.42
C ASP A 500 -11.72 23.55 45.80
N ALA A 501 -10.60 24.29 45.84
CA ALA A 501 -9.95 24.74 47.07
C ALA A 501 -10.86 25.63 47.92
N PHE A 502 -11.65 26.50 47.27
CA PHE A 502 -12.59 27.38 47.98
C PHE A 502 -13.71 26.56 48.62
N GLY A 503 -14.22 25.56 47.90
CA GLY A 503 -15.23 24.65 48.44
C GLY A 503 -14.72 23.76 49.59
N ASP A 504 -13.44 23.35 49.57
CA ASP A 504 -12.80 22.66 50.71
C ASP A 504 -12.64 23.59 51.92
N PHE A 505 -12.16 24.82 51.70
CA PHE A 505 -12.04 25.87 52.71
C PHE A 505 -13.37 26.15 53.42
N VAL A 506 -14.44 26.42 52.66
CA VAL A 506 -15.75 26.76 53.24
C VAL A 506 -16.33 25.60 54.03
N ARG A 507 -16.21 24.37 53.54
CA ARG A 507 -16.70 23.18 54.26
C ARG A 507 -15.97 23.00 55.58
N ASP A 508 -14.66 23.15 55.59
CA ASP A 508 -13.85 23.05 56.80
C ASP A 508 -14.17 24.16 57.81
N PHE A 509 -14.24 25.41 57.35
CA PHE A 509 -14.59 26.55 58.20
C PHE A 509 -15.97 26.39 58.84
N ARG A 510 -16.99 26.02 58.06
CA ARG A 510 -18.35 25.84 58.58
C ARG A 510 -18.48 24.66 59.53
N ARG A 511 -17.75 23.55 59.29
CA ARG A 511 -17.67 22.43 60.25
C ARG A 511 -17.11 22.89 61.60
N ALA A 512 -16.03 23.67 61.58
CA ALA A 512 -15.45 24.21 62.81
C ALA A 512 -16.45 25.09 63.58
N CYS A 513 -17.33 25.80 62.86
CA CYS A 513 -18.40 26.61 63.43
C CYS A 513 -19.67 25.87 63.86
N GLY A 514 -19.72 24.54 63.73
CA GLY A 514 -20.94 23.76 64.05
C GLY A 514 -22.10 24.01 63.08
N ASN A 515 -21.84 24.68 61.95
CA ASN A 515 -22.81 24.96 60.91
C ASN A 515 -22.84 23.82 59.87
N VAL A 516 -23.95 23.73 59.13
CA VAL A 516 -24.06 22.77 58.02
C VAL A 516 -22.99 23.09 56.97
N PRO A 517 -22.04 22.17 56.68
CA PRO A 517 -20.87 22.45 55.83
C PRO A 517 -21.24 22.84 54.40
N GLU A 518 -22.31 22.25 53.86
CA GLU A 518 -22.77 22.46 52.51
C GLU A 518 -23.51 23.79 52.32
N ALA A 519 -23.98 24.42 53.40
CA ALA A 519 -24.81 25.63 53.31
C ALA A 519 -24.04 26.89 52.88
N GLY A 520 -22.69 26.85 52.86
CA GLY A 520 -21.85 27.96 52.38
C GLY A 520 -21.38 27.80 50.93
N LEU A 521 -21.71 26.68 50.27
CA LEU A 521 -21.32 26.42 48.90
C LEU A 521 -22.31 27.05 47.92
N LEU A 522 -21.89 27.20 46.66
CA LEU A 522 -22.81 27.50 45.56
C LEU A 522 -23.91 26.42 45.53
N PRO A 523 -25.19 26.76 45.29
CA PRO A 523 -26.32 25.83 45.25
C PRO A 523 -26.32 24.96 43.97
N VAL A 524 -25.14 24.44 43.60
CA VAL A 524 -24.88 23.57 42.45
C VAL A 524 -24.00 22.44 42.95
N ALA A 525 -24.55 21.23 43.03
CA ALA A 525 -23.82 20.04 43.45
C ALA A 525 -23.58 19.11 42.24
N PHE A 526 -22.31 18.89 41.89
CA PHE A 526 -21.93 17.86 40.96
C PHE A 526 -21.88 16.52 41.68
N LEU A 527 -22.92 15.71 41.47
CA LEU A 527 -23.02 14.33 41.95
C LEU A 527 -22.04 13.42 41.22
N ASP A 528 -21.89 12.19 41.71
CA ASP A 528 -21.05 11.20 41.05
C ASP A 528 -21.49 10.96 39.60
N PRO A 529 -20.54 10.91 38.66
CA PRO A 529 -20.86 10.79 37.24
C PRO A 529 -21.49 9.42 36.94
N ILE A 530 -22.43 9.40 35.98
CA ILE A 530 -23.09 8.16 35.52
C ILE A 530 -22.07 7.18 34.91
N TYR A 531 -21.05 7.71 34.22
CA TYR A 531 -19.95 6.95 33.63
C TYR A 531 -18.63 7.66 33.88
N GLY A 532 -17.57 6.90 34.14
CA GLY A 532 -16.24 7.41 34.47
C GLY A 532 -16.09 7.77 35.96
N GLN A 533 -14.96 8.40 36.29
CA GLN A 533 -14.65 8.87 37.64
C GLN A 533 -14.72 10.40 37.70
N LYS A 534 -14.90 10.96 38.92
CA LYS A 534 -14.99 12.42 39.14
C LYS A 534 -13.79 13.21 38.61
N SER A 535 -12.62 12.57 38.53
CA SER A 535 -11.38 13.10 37.95
C SER A 535 -10.82 12.16 36.89
N THR A 536 -11.60 11.89 35.84
CA THR A 536 -11.13 11.08 34.72
C THR A 536 -10.07 11.85 33.91
N PRO A 537 -8.85 11.32 33.72
CA PRO A 537 -7.82 11.97 32.94
C PRO A 537 -8.20 12.00 31.45
N PHE A 538 -7.70 13.01 30.74
CA PHE A 538 -8.02 13.19 29.33
C PHE A 538 -7.47 12.06 28.44
N THR A 539 -6.44 11.34 28.91
CA THR A 539 -5.91 10.13 28.28
C THR A 539 -6.98 9.06 28.05
N GLU A 540 -7.84 8.81 29.04
CA GLU A 540 -8.90 7.79 28.94
C GLU A 540 -9.94 8.13 27.86
N PHE A 541 -10.19 9.41 27.63
CA PHE A 541 -11.08 9.86 26.55
C PHE A 541 -10.47 9.66 25.15
N MET A 542 -9.16 9.92 25.02
CA MET A 542 -8.45 9.85 23.74
C MET A 542 -8.03 8.42 23.36
N ALA A 543 -7.73 7.56 24.34
CA ALA A 543 -7.11 6.25 24.12
C ALA A 543 -7.84 5.38 23.06
N PRO A 544 -9.17 5.21 23.08
CA PRO A 544 -9.91 4.49 22.04
C PRO A 544 -9.66 5.02 20.61
N GLY A 545 -9.65 6.34 20.46
CA GLY A 545 -9.41 7.00 19.18
C GLY A 545 -7.96 6.83 18.70
N LEU A 546 -7.01 6.91 19.63
CA LEU A 546 -5.60 6.69 19.34
C LEU A 546 -5.33 5.24 18.90
N ILE A 547 -5.88 4.24 19.60
CA ILE A 547 -5.76 2.81 19.22
C ILE A 547 -6.19 2.61 17.77
N ILE A 548 -7.40 3.09 17.43
CA ILE A 548 -7.97 2.94 16.10
C ILE A 548 -7.12 3.68 15.05
N SER A 549 -6.74 4.92 15.33
CA SER A 549 -5.99 5.73 14.37
C SER A 549 -4.59 5.17 14.11
N ILE A 550 -3.86 4.74 15.13
CA ILE A 550 -2.52 4.15 14.98
C ILE A 550 -2.61 2.91 14.08
N VAL A 551 -3.54 2.00 14.38
CA VAL A 551 -3.74 0.76 13.62
C VAL A 551 -4.15 1.04 12.18
N TYR A 552 -5.11 1.96 11.96
CA TYR A 552 -5.56 2.36 10.64
C TYR A 552 -4.41 2.93 9.79
N ASN A 553 -3.68 3.91 10.31
CA ASN A 553 -2.65 4.60 9.52
C ASN A 553 -1.47 3.69 9.21
N MET A 554 -1.09 2.81 10.14
CA MET A 554 -0.06 1.80 9.90
C MET A 554 -0.47 0.85 8.78
N ALA A 555 -1.72 0.39 8.79
CA ALA A 555 -2.27 -0.48 7.75
C ALA A 555 -2.28 0.18 6.36
N VAL A 556 -2.63 1.47 6.27
CA VAL A 556 -2.61 2.23 5.02
C VAL A 556 -1.19 2.36 4.47
N ALA A 557 -0.25 2.84 5.30
CA ALA A 557 1.12 3.14 4.87
C ALA A 557 1.88 1.89 4.39
N LEU A 558 1.79 0.79 5.15
CA LEU A 558 2.47 -0.47 4.80
C LEU A 558 1.91 -1.09 3.51
N THR A 559 0.58 -1.06 3.35
CA THR A 559 -0.07 -1.66 2.18
C THR A 559 0.23 -0.85 0.91
N ALA A 560 0.20 0.47 1.00
CA ALA A 560 0.48 1.36 -0.13
C ALA A 560 1.92 1.17 -0.65
N GLY A 561 2.91 1.06 0.24
CA GLY A 561 4.32 0.85 -0.13
C GLY A 561 4.58 -0.50 -0.80
N VAL A 562 4.23 -1.60 -0.11
CA VAL A 562 4.59 -2.97 -0.52
C VAL A 562 4.07 -3.33 -1.92
N PHE A 563 2.84 -2.93 -2.25
CA PHE A 563 2.24 -3.26 -3.55
C PHE A 563 2.91 -2.52 -4.72
N ILE A 564 3.29 -1.25 -4.53
CA ILE A 564 3.94 -0.45 -5.58
C ILE A 564 5.36 -0.94 -5.84
N THR A 565 6.10 -1.31 -4.79
CA THR A 565 7.46 -1.84 -4.95
C THR A 565 7.47 -3.10 -5.81
N GLU A 566 6.48 -4.00 -5.65
CA GLU A 566 6.38 -5.21 -6.50
C GLU A 566 6.02 -4.86 -7.96
N ARG A 567 5.20 -3.83 -8.16
CA ARG A 567 4.82 -3.36 -9.50
C ARG A 567 6.02 -2.76 -10.26
N LYS A 568 6.90 -2.03 -9.57
CA LYS A 568 8.05 -1.34 -10.18
C LYS A 568 9.18 -2.27 -10.63
N GLN A 569 9.30 -3.47 -10.06
CA GLN A 569 10.43 -4.38 -10.32
C GLN A 569 10.15 -5.41 -11.45
N GLY A 570 9.07 -5.24 -12.22
CA GLY A 570 8.65 -6.22 -13.25
C GLY A 570 8.18 -7.58 -12.71
N LEU A 571 8.19 -7.76 -11.38
CA LEU A 571 7.84 -9.01 -10.69
C LEU A 571 6.37 -9.38 -10.85
N LEU A 572 5.51 -8.37 -10.88
CA LEU A 572 4.09 -8.52 -11.10
C LEU A 572 3.80 -9.13 -12.48
N ASP A 573 4.43 -8.58 -13.53
CA ASP A 573 4.25 -9.06 -14.91
C ASP A 573 4.74 -10.49 -15.06
N ARG A 574 5.90 -10.82 -14.49
CA ARG A 574 6.43 -12.19 -14.52
C ARG A 574 5.51 -13.19 -13.85
N SER A 575 4.93 -12.84 -12.70
CA SER A 575 3.96 -13.70 -12.01
C SER A 575 2.68 -13.88 -12.81
N LEU A 576 2.22 -12.83 -13.49
CA LEU A 576 1.04 -12.88 -14.37
C LEU A 576 1.29 -13.77 -15.59
N VAL A 577 2.48 -13.70 -16.20
CA VAL A 577 2.86 -14.58 -17.33
C VAL A 577 2.91 -16.05 -16.90
N ALA A 578 3.37 -16.34 -15.68
CA ALA A 578 3.34 -17.68 -15.09
C ALA A 578 1.91 -18.21 -14.84
N GLY A 579 0.88 -17.39 -15.07
CA GLY A 579 -0.53 -17.75 -14.98
C GLY A 579 -1.20 -17.39 -13.66
N VAL A 580 -0.52 -16.69 -12.75
CA VAL A 580 -1.12 -16.16 -11.52
C VAL A 580 -2.13 -15.07 -11.88
N LYS A 581 -3.28 -15.03 -11.19
CA LYS A 581 -4.31 -14.01 -11.44
C LYS A 581 -4.18 -12.84 -10.46
N MET A 582 -4.57 -11.63 -10.88
CA MET A 582 -4.56 -10.44 -9.99
C MET A 582 -5.30 -10.65 -8.65
N PRO A 583 -6.50 -11.27 -8.59
CA PRO A 583 -7.15 -11.55 -7.31
C PRO A 583 -6.36 -12.48 -6.39
N GLU A 584 -5.59 -13.43 -6.93
CA GLU A 584 -4.74 -14.32 -6.13
C GLU A 584 -3.58 -13.55 -5.48
N ILE A 585 -3.00 -12.60 -6.22
CA ILE A 585 -1.93 -11.71 -5.72
C ILE A 585 -2.49 -10.80 -4.63
N LEU A 586 -3.61 -10.11 -4.89
CA LEU A 586 -4.24 -9.21 -3.92
C LEU A 586 -4.64 -9.97 -2.64
N LEU A 587 -5.21 -11.17 -2.76
CA LEU A 587 -5.56 -11.98 -1.59
C LEU A 587 -4.33 -12.42 -0.80
N SER A 588 -3.23 -12.78 -1.48
CA SER A 588 -1.97 -13.14 -0.80
C SER A 588 -1.39 -11.98 0.00
N TYR A 589 -1.56 -10.74 -0.49
CA TYR A 589 -1.17 -9.53 0.21
C TYR A 589 -2.10 -9.22 1.38
N LEU A 590 -3.41 -9.31 1.17
CA LEU A 590 -4.41 -9.11 2.21
C LEU A 590 -4.14 -10.04 3.40
N ILE A 591 -3.86 -11.33 3.14
CA ILE A 591 -3.55 -12.30 4.20
C ILE A 591 -2.26 -11.93 4.94
N ASN A 592 -1.18 -11.58 4.22
CA ASN A 592 0.08 -11.20 4.86
C ASN A 592 -0.07 -9.93 5.71
N GLN A 593 -0.75 -8.91 5.19
CA GLN A 593 -1.00 -7.66 5.91
C GLN A 593 -1.96 -7.85 7.09
N PHE A 594 -2.95 -8.76 6.97
CA PHE A 594 -3.82 -9.11 8.08
C PHE A 594 -3.05 -9.74 9.25
N THR A 595 -2.08 -10.62 8.98
CA THR A 595 -1.21 -11.18 10.02
C THR A 595 -0.38 -10.11 10.72
N VAL A 596 0.14 -9.14 9.98
CA VAL A 596 0.85 -7.97 10.55
C VAL A 596 -0.09 -7.14 11.42
N LEU A 597 -1.28 -6.83 10.90
CA LEU A 597 -2.32 -6.09 11.59
C LEU A 597 -2.73 -6.73 12.93
N VAL A 598 -2.91 -8.05 12.98
CA VAL A 598 -3.27 -8.76 14.21
C VAL A 598 -2.21 -8.56 15.28
N GLY A 599 -0.92 -8.74 14.96
CA GLY A 599 0.15 -8.55 15.94
C GLY A 599 0.34 -7.09 16.35
N GLN A 600 0.18 -6.13 15.43
CA GLN A 600 0.20 -4.69 15.76
C GLN A 600 -0.93 -4.31 16.71
N THR A 601 -2.14 -4.79 16.43
CA THR A 601 -3.32 -4.55 17.27
C THR A 601 -3.10 -5.13 18.65
N ALA A 602 -2.67 -6.39 18.75
CA ALA A 602 -2.36 -7.03 20.02
C ALA A 602 -1.34 -6.24 20.84
N LEU A 603 -0.25 -5.77 20.21
CA LEU A 603 0.78 -5.00 20.91
C LEU A 603 0.27 -3.64 21.40
N VAL A 604 -0.53 -2.93 20.61
CA VAL A 604 -1.13 -1.65 21.02
C VAL A 604 -2.07 -1.83 22.21
N PHE A 605 -2.92 -2.87 22.20
CA PHE A 605 -3.80 -3.17 23.34
C PHE A 605 -3.02 -3.59 24.59
N VAL A 606 -1.94 -4.38 24.44
CA VAL A 606 -1.06 -4.74 25.56
C VAL A 606 -0.46 -3.49 26.20
N VAL A 607 0.05 -2.55 25.41
CA VAL A 607 0.59 -1.28 25.93
C VAL A 607 -0.50 -0.47 26.62
N MET A 608 -1.64 -0.26 25.95
CA MET A 608 -2.72 0.59 26.50
C MET A 608 -3.32 0.04 27.79
N LEU A 609 -3.53 -1.28 27.87
CA LEU A 609 -4.20 -1.91 29.02
C LEU A 609 -3.24 -2.31 30.14
N LEU A 610 -2.07 -2.88 29.82
CA LEU A 610 -1.15 -3.41 30.84
C LEU A 610 -0.06 -2.42 31.26
N VAL A 611 0.39 -1.53 30.37
CA VAL A 611 1.44 -0.56 30.70
C VAL A 611 0.84 0.73 31.26
N PHE A 612 -0.21 1.25 30.62
CA PHE A 612 -0.86 2.50 31.03
C PHE A 612 -2.15 2.32 31.84
N ASN A 613 -2.57 1.07 32.10
CA ASN A 613 -3.75 0.75 32.92
C ASN A 613 -5.04 1.48 32.50
N ILE A 614 -5.26 1.69 31.19
CA ILE A 614 -6.48 2.32 30.70
C ILE A 614 -7.67 1.38 30.97
N PRO A 615 -8.72 1.82 31.70
CA PRO A 615 -9.85 0.97 32.04
C PRO A 615 -10.69 0.64 30.79
N CYS A 616 -11.01 -0.64 30.63
CA CYS A 616 -11.97 -1.11 29.64
C CYS A 616 -13.15 -1.74 30.38
N GLN A 617 -14.27 -1.01 30.48
CA GLN A 617 -15.46 -1.44 31.22
C GLN A 617 -16.29 -2.50 30.46
N GLY A 618 -16.10 -2.61 29.15
CA GLY A 618 -16.90 -3.47 28.27
C GLY A 618 -16.19 -4.73 27.81
N ASN A 619 -16.78 -5.39 26.80
CA ASN A 619 -16.19 -6.58 26.21
C ASN A 619 -14.99 -6.21 25.31
N LEU A 620 -13.78 -6.56 25.78
CA LEU A 620 -12.52 -6.33 25.06
C LEU A 620 -12.50 -6.97 23.66
N ALA A 621 -13.12 -8.14 23.48
CA ALA A 621 -13.12 -8.84 22.19
C ALA A 621 -13.85 -8.03 21.11
N VAL A 622 -14.91 -7.31 21.47
CA VAL A 622 -15.65 -6.44 20.55
C VAL A 622 -14.81 -5.22 20.16
N ALA A 623 -14.10 -4.62 21.13
CA ALA A 623 -13.18 -3.52 20.85
C ALA A 623 -12.04 -3.95 19.91
N VAL A 624 -11.43 -5.12 20.16
CA VAL A 624 -10.38 -5.68 19.29
C VAL A 624 -10.95 -5.96 17.89
N LEU A 625 -12.16 -6.52 17.79
CA LEU A 625 -12.81 -6.77 16.49
C LEU A 625 -13.01 -5.49 15.69
N ILE A 626 -13.54 -4.41 16.30
CA ILE A 626 -13.73 -3.12 15.62
C ILE A 626 -12.38 -2.54 15.18
N THR A 627 -11.35 -2.63 16.02
CA THR A 627 -9.99 -2.17 15.66
C THR A 627 -9.41 -2.97 14.49
N LEU A 628 -9.59 -4.29 14.46
CA LEU A 628 -9.17 -5.13 13.32
C LEU A 628 -9.94 -4.80 12.04
N LEU A 629 -11.25 -4.57 12.14
CA LEU A 629 -12.06 -4.10 11.01
C LEU A 629 -11.54 -2.76 10.49
N GLN A 630 -11.15 -1.84 11.38
CA GLN A 630 -10.57 -0.58 10.94
C GLN A 630 -9.20 -0.74 10.30
N GLY A 631 -8.38 -1.67 10.77
CA GLY A 631 -7.17 -2.07 10.07
C GLY A 631 -7.46 -2.57 8.65
N LEU A 632 -8.51 -3.38 8.45
CA LEU A 632 -8.94 -3.83 7.12
C LEU A 632 -9.44 -2.68 6.23
N VAL A 633 -10.14 -1.69 6.80
CA VAL A 633 -10.48 -0.44 6.09
C VAL A 633 -9.20 0.26 5.63
N GLY A 634 -8.19 0.34 6.50
CA GLY A 634 -6.87 0.92 6.19
C GLY A 634 -6.13 0.17 5.08
N ILE A 635 -6.10 -1.18 5.13
CA ILE A 635 -5.52 -2.01 4.05
C ILE A 635 -6.24 -1.73 2.72
N SER A 636 -7.56 -1.66 2.73
CA SER A 636 -8.37 -1.41 1.54
C SER A 636 -8.11 -0.02 0.95
N PHE A 637 -7.98 0.99 1.79
CA PHE A 637 -7.62 2.35 1.38
C PHE A 637 -6.17 2.43 0.86
N GLY A 638 -5.23 1.71 1.48
CA GLY A 638 -3.85 1.60 1.00
C GLY A 638 -3.74 0.95 -0.39
N LEU A 639 -4.54 -0.08 -0.66
CA LEU A 639 -4.67 -0.67 -2.01
C LEU A 639 -5.26 0.32 -3.02
N LEU A 640 -6.25 1.11 -2.63
CA LEU A 640 -6.79 2.15 -3.50
C LEU A 640 -5.71 3.18 -3.87
N ILE A 641 -4.95 3.69 -2.88
CA ILE A 641 -3.83 4.61 -3.12
C ILE A 641 -2.81 4.00 -4.07
N SER A 642 -2.45 2.73 -3.87
CA SER A 642 -1.45 2.05 -4.71
C SER A 642 -1.90 1.83 -6.15
N THR A 643 -3.21 1.70 -6.39
CA THR A 643 -3.76 1.66 -7.75
C THR A 643 -3.82 3.02 -8.43
N GLY A 644 -3.91 4.12 -7.69
CA GLY A 644 -3.93 5.48 -8.22
C GLY A 644 -2.53 6.04 -8.52
N CYS A 645 -1.54 5.73 -7.68
CA CYS A 645 -0.19 6.26 -7.82
C CYS A 645 0.70 5.38 -8.71
N ASP A 646 1.64 6.00 -9.43
CA ASP A 646 2.72 5.28 -10.15
C ASP A 646 4.03 5.25 -9.37
N ASN A 647 4.23 6.27 -8.53
CA ASN A 647 5.45 6.47 -7.76
C ASN A 647 5.24 6.07 -6.30
N GLU A 648 6.20 5.30 -5.78
CA GLU A 648 6.28 4.87 -4.38
C GLU A 648 6.26 6.05 -3.41
N MET A 649 7.13 7.05 -3.63
CA MET A 649 7.17 8.26 -2.80
C MET A 649 5.85 9.03 -2.84
N GLY A 650 5.18 9.08 -4.00
CA GLY A 650 3.88 9.74 -4.12
C GLY A 650 2.78 9.05 -3.32
N ALA A 651 2.76 7.73 -3.31
CA ALA A 651 1.79 6.94 -2.55
C ALA A 651 2.03 7.04 -1.03
N LEU A 652 3.30 6.99 -0.60
CA LEU A 652 3.65 7.19 0.81
C LEU A 652 3.27 8.60 1.26
N SER A 653 3.59 9.64 0.48
CA SER A 653 3.17 11.01 0.79
C SER A 653 1.65 11.15 0.87
N LEU A 654 0.89 10.53 -0.05
CA LEU A 654 -0.57 10.57 -0.02
C LEU A 654 -1.13 9.85 1.21
N SER A 655 -0.54 8.72 1.61
CA SER A 655 -0.92 8.01 2.84
C SER A 655 -0.74 8.88 4.08
N GLN A 656 0.41 9.57 4.21
CA GLN A 656 0.68 10.47 5.33
C GLN A 656 -0.18 11.74 5.28
N ALA A 657 -0.43 12.29 4.09
CA ALA A 657 -1.29 13.46 3.91
C ALA A 657 -2.74 13.17 4.35
N SER A 658 -3.20 11.92 4.22
CA SER A 658 -4.53 11.52 4.68
C SER A 658 -4.67 11.44 6.20
N PHE A 659 -3.56 11.28 6.93
CA PHE A 659 -3.59 11.03 8.37
C PHE A 659 -4.12 12.22 9.18
N LEU A 660 -3.54 13.40 8.99
CA LEU A 660 -3.84 14.56 9.84
C LEU A 660 -5.32 15.01 9.72
N PRO A 661 -5.90 15.15 8.51
CA PRO A 661 -7.32 15.47 8.38
C PRO A 661 -8.23 14.43 9.04
N LEU A 662 -7.92 13.14 8.86
CA LEU A 662 -8.67 12.05 9.48
C LEU A 662 -8.57 12.07 11.00
N LEU A 663 -7.40 12.39 11.56
CA LEU A 663 -7.20 12.48 13.00
C LEU A 663 -8.04 13.61 13.63
N VAL A 664 -8.06 14.78 13.00
CA VAL A 664 -8.75 15.98 13.52
C VAL A 664 -10.28 15.86 13.35
N ILE A 665 -10.74 15.37 12.21
CA ILE A 665 -12.18 15.35 11.87
C ILE A 665 -12.91 14.18 12.54
N SER A 666 -12.22 13.08 12.86
CA SER A 666 -12.86 11.86 13.39
C SER A 666 -13.20 11.88 14.88
N GLY A 667 -12.97 13.01 15.57
CA GLY A 667 -13.37 13.19 16.96
C GLY A 667 -12.45 12.51 17.98
N ILE A 668 -11.18 12.28 17.64
CA ILE A 668 -10.18 11.67 18.54
C ILE A 668 -9.77 12.66 19.64
N CYS A 669 -9.24 13.82 19.24
CA CYS A 669 -8.72 14.82 20.16
C CYS A 669 -9.80 15.76 20.69
N TRP A 670 -10.87 15.99 19.94
CA TRP A 670 -11.92 16.93 20.31
C TRP A 670 -13.30 16.34 20.01
N PRO A 671 -14.32 16.55 20.86
CA PRO A 671 -15.68 16.11 20.57
C PRO A 671 -16.20 16.72 19.26
N ILE A 672 -16.89 15.91 18.45
CA ILE A 672 -17.47 16.35 17.16
C ILE A 672 -18.55 17.42 17.33
N GLU A 673 -19.12 17.53 18.52
CA GLU A 673 -20.06 18.59 18.92
C GLU A 673 -19.43 19.98 18.87
N GLY A 674 -18.10 20.07 19.04
CA GLY A 674 -17.37 21.33 18.94
C GLY A 674 -17.16 21.82 17.51
N MET A 675 -17.53 21.03 16.50
CA MET A 675 -17.34 21.39 15.09
C MET A 675 -18.53 22.17 14.52
N PRO A 676 -18.30 23.06 13.53
CA PRO A 676 -19.38 23.66 12.76
C PRO A 676 -20.31 22.61 12.12
N LEU A 677 -21.61 22.93 11.98
CA LEU A 677 -22.64 21.99 11.52
C LEU A 677 -22.31 21.30 10.18
N TYR A 678 -21.69 22.03 9.23
CA TYR A 678 -21.30 21.46 7.94
C TYR A 678 -20.18 20.42 8.10
N LEU A 679 -19.16 20.72 8.91
CA LEU A 679 -18.01 19.85 9.11
C LEU A 679 -18.40 18.62 9.93
N ARG A 680 -19.34 18.77 10.87
CA ARG A 680 -19.92 17.65 11.61
C ARG A 680 -20.59 16.62 10.68
N LYS A 681 -21.30 17.06 9.63
CA LYS A 681 -21.87 16.14 8.62
C LYS A 681 -20.78 15.39 7.86
N VAL A 682 -19.67 16.06 7.52
CA VAL A 682 -18.51 15.43 6.88
C VAL A 682 -17.87 14.40 7.81
N ALA A 683 -17.73 14.73 9.10
CA ALA A 683 -17.17 13.83 10.10
C ALA A 683 -17.95 12.51 10.19
N TYR A 684 -19.29 12.53 10.15
CA TYR A 684 -20.09 11.29 10.17
C TYR A 684 -19.92 10.42 8.92
N VAL A 685 -19.50 10.98 7.78
CA VAL A 685 -19.22 10.19 6.57
C VAL A 685 -17.84 9.52 6.66
N MET A 686 -16.90 10.09 7.41
CA MET A 686 -15.53 9.59 7.48
C MET A 686 -15.44 8.15 8.02
N PRO A 687 -14.50 7.34 7.52
CA PRO A 687 -14.41 5.92 7.86
C PRO A 687 -14.04 5.63 9.32
N LEU A 688 -13.49 6.60 10.05
CA LEU A 688 -12.98 6.41 11.42
C LEU A 688 -14.00 6.79 12.51
N THR A 689 -14.89 7.75 12.24
CA THR A 689 -15.68 8.44 13.27
C THR A 689 -16.58 7.49 14.07
N TYR A 690 -17.39 6.69 13.38
CA TYR A 690 -18.27 5.73 14.06
C TYR A 690 -17.51 4.63 14.79
N ALA A 691 -16.41 4.13 14.22
CA ALA A 691 -15.58 3.13 14.88
C ALA A 691 -14.98 3.66 16.19
N ILE A 692 -14.50 4.91 16.19
CA ILE A 692 -13.97 5.59 17.38
C ILE A 692 -15.06 5.77 18.43
N GLU A 693 -16.24 6.24 18.03
CA GLU A 693 -17.37 6.39 18.96
C GLU A 693 -17.77 5.03 19.57
N SER A 694 -17.81 3.96 18.77
CA SER A 694 -18.11 2.61 19.25
C SER A 694 -17.11 2.13 20.29
N VAL A 695 -15.81 2.19 20.00
CA VAL A 695 -14.78 1.73 20.95
C VAL A 695 -14.73 2.64 22.18
N ARG A 696 -14.97 3.95 22.03
CA ARG A 696 -15.11 4.86 23.18
C ARG A 696 -16.27 4.47 24.08
N CYS A 697 -17.43 4.11 23.52
CA CYS A 697 -18.58 3.64 24.30
C CYS A 697 -18.29 2.30 25.01
N ILE A 698 -17.50 1.41 24.41
CA ILE A 698 -17.09 0.14 25.04
C ILE A 698 -16.15 0.42 26.23
N PHE A 699 -15.13 1.26 26.05
CA PHE A 699 -14.15 1.56 27.09
C PHE A 699 -14.77 2.32 28.27
N SER A 700 -15.49 3.41 27.99
CA SER A 700 -16.01 4.32 29.03
C SER A 700 -17.35 3.89 29.63
N ARG A 701 -18.26 3.30 28.83
CA ARG A 701 -19.64 2.99 29.25
C ARG A 701 -19.93 1.50 29.40
N GLY A 702 -19.02 0.63 28.95
CA GLY A 702 -19.20 -0.82 29.00
C GLY A 702 -20.29 -1.35 28.05
N TRP A 703 -20.65 -0.59 27.01
CA TRP A 703 -21.75 -0.97 26.13
C TRP A 703 -21.41 -2.16 25.22
N GLY A 704 -22.35 -3.09 25.08
CA GLY A 704 -22.26 -4.22 24.16
C GLY A 704 -22.78 -3.90 22.76
N VAL A 705 -22.74 -4.90 21.87
CA VAL A 705 -23.14 -4.82 20.46
C VAL A 705 -24.64 -4.52 20.28
N GLU A 706 -25.45 -4.73 21.32
CA GLU A 706 -26.89 -4.41 21.38
C GLU A 706 -27.19 -2.92 21.12
N LYS A 707 -26.25 -2.02 21.42
CA LYS A 707 -26.47 -0.56 21.31
C LYS A 707 -26.11 -0.04 19.92
N SER A 708 -26.93 0.89 19.42
CA SER A 708 -26.74 1.56 18.12
C SER A 708 -25.34 2.09 17.90
N ASN A 709 -24.78 2.72 18.92
CA ASN A 709 -23.49 3.36 18.81
C ASN A 709 -22.35 2.34 18.67
N VAL A 710 -22.54 1.08 19.05
CA VAL A 710 -21.53 0.01 18.94
C VAL A 710 -21.66 -0.74 17.62
N TYR A 711 -22.86 -1.19 17.24
CA TYR A 711 -23.02 -1.91 15.98
C TYR A 711 -22.88 -1.00 14.74
N ALA A 712 -23.14 0.31 14.87
CA ALA A 712 -22.92 1.28 13.79
C ALA A 712 -21.45 1.29 13.33
N GLY A 713 -20.48 1.24 14.26
CA GLY A 713 -19.06 1.17 13.91
C GLY A 713 -18.73 -0.05 13.05
N ILE A 714 -19.26 -1.22 13.40
CA ILE A 714 -19.06 -2.47 12.64
C ILE A 714 -19.64 -2.36 11.22
N LEU A 715 -20.91 -1.92 11.10
CA LEU A 715 -21.59 -1.80 9.81
C LEU A 715 -20.92 -0.79 8.88
N VAL A 716 -20.53 0.37 9.43
CA VAL A 716 -19.87 1.43 8.67
C VAL A 716 -18.47 0.99 8.23
N SER A 717 -17.71 0.28 9.07
CA SER A 717 -16.42 -0.30 8.67
C SER A 717 -16.57 -1.30 7.51
N PHE A 718 -17.57 -2.19 7.55
CA PHE A 718 -17.84 -3.10 6.42
C PHE A 718 -18.20 -2.33 5.14
N ALA A 719 -19.07 -1.32 5.24
CA ALA A 719 -19.45 -0.50 4.09
C ALA A 719 -18.22 0.16 3.43
N TRP A 720 -17.30 0.69 4.23
CA TRP A 720 -16.07 1.30 3.72
C TRP A 720 -15.07 0.30 3.14
N ILE A 721 -14.93 -0.90 3.72
CA ILE A 721 -14.10 -1.98 3.13
C ILE A 721 -14.59 -2.28 1.71
N PHE A 722 -15.90 -2.52 1.53
CA PHE A 722 -16.46 -2.81 0.22
C PHE A 722 -16.38 -1.62 -0.73
N ALA A 723 -16.62 -0.40 -0.25
CA ALA A 723 -16.52 0.82 -1.05
C ALA A 723 -15.10 1.04 -1.58
N PHE A 724 -14.08 0.92 -0.74
CA PHE A 724 -12.68 1.09 -1.16
C PHE A 724 -12.22 -0.02 -2.10
N LEU A 725 -12.61 -1.28 -1.85
CA LEU A 725 -12.30 -2.38 -2.76
C LEU A 725 -13.01 -2.22 -4.12
N ALA A 726 -14.26 -1.79 -4.14
CA ALA A 726 -14.99 -1.51 -5.37
C ALA A 726 -14.34 -0.37 -6.16
N LEU A 727 -13.98 0.72 -5.49
CA LEU A 727 -13.29 1.86 -6.11
C LEU A 727 -11.92 1.44 -6.66
N CYS A 728 -11.17 0.64 -5.91
CA CYS A 728 -9.89 0.07 -6.33
C CYS A 728 -10.04 -0.75 -7.62
N LEU A 729 -11.06 -1.61 -7.71
CA LEU A 729 -11.34 -2.38 -8.93
C LEU A 729 -11.74 -1.49 -10.12
N ILE A 730 -12.51 -0.43 -9.88
CA ILE A 730 -12.91 0.54 -10.92
C ILE A 730 -11.68 1.28 -11.44
N VAL A 731 -10.85 1.84 -10.54
CA VAL A 731 -9.61 2.55 -10.90
C VAL A 731 -8.65 1.62 -11.65
N ALA A 732 -8.47 0.39 -11.17
CA ALA A 732 -7.64 -0.60 -11.83
C ALA A 732 -8.14 -0.95 -13.25
N ARG A 733 -9.46 -1.05 -13.46
CA ARG A 733 -10.03 -1.25 -14.80
C ARG A 733 -9.78 -0.06 -15.71
N ILE A 734 -10.04 1.16 -15.25
CA ILE A 734 -9.83 2.38 -16.04
C ILE A 734 -8.37 2.49 -16.48
N ARG A 735 -7.43 2.22 -15.56
CA ARG A 735 -6.00 2.25 -15.87
C ARG A 735 -5.60 1.22 -16.93
N LYS A 736 -6.16 0.01 -16.87
CA LYS A 736 -5.92 -1.05 -17.85
C LYS A 736 -6.37 -0.67 -19.27
N PHE A 737 -7.39 0.19 -19.42
CA PHE A 737 -7.83 0.69 -20.73
C PHE A 737 -7.01 1.89 -21.23
N ALA A 738 -6.36 2.63 -20.32
CA ALA A 738 -5.51 3.76 -20.66
C ALA A 738 -4.07 3.37 -21.05
N SER A 739 -3.59 2.22 -20.56
CA SER A 739 -2.28 1.62 -20.88
C SER A 739 -2.35 0.61 -22.03
#